data_AF-A0A3L7NZX9-F1
#
_entry.id   AF-A0A3L7NZX9-F1
#
_cell.length_a   1.000
_cell.length_b   1.000
_cell.length_c   1.000
_cell.angle_alpha   90.00
_cell.angle_beta   90.00
_cell.angle_gamma   90.00
#
_symmetry.space_group_name_H-M   'P 1'
#
loop_
_entity.id
_entity.type
_entity.pdbx_description
1 polymer ?
#
loop_
_entity_poly.entity_id
_entity_poly.type
_entity_poly.pdbx_seq_one_letter_code
_entity_poly.pdbx_strand_id
1 'polypeptide(L)'
;MNNTLVSLAFVAILVTTNPVSGADMAKAMGVPDFTKGDKIPEDAKHDWNLGATGLRGWIYCDKMVTSGARQIAITKVEKGSPASGVLAIGDVILGVGGKPFSYDPRTEMGKALTLAESEAGQGKLSLTRWRAGSSAEVVIRLPVLGTYSATVSMDCPKSRRILGQGCRDLAKRMGNPSYAEGQDPIPRSLNALALLASGDPTYLPLIKKETEWAANYKTEGMATWYYGYIIMFLSEYKIATGDDSVMVGLTRLALEAAHGQSAVGSWGHRFARPDGRLYGYGMMNSPGLPLTISLVMARMAGVKDKALDQAIERSAKLLRFYIGKGAIPYGDHHPWIENHEDNGKCGMAAVLFNLLGESQGAEFFSRMSVASHGPERDGGHTGNFFNILWAMPGVALSGPQAAGVWMSEFGAWYFDLARGTNGVFLHQGPPENEEDSYTGWDSTGGYLLAYAMPLKKLYLTGKKSAAVPQLDVAAAQSLILDGRGWTNKDRHRFYDALTDEQLLERLRNWSPVVRERAAMALGRRNAPVSPLIEMLDSPSLDARYGACQGLIFLRGRGAPAVDALQKTLSHPDLWLRIKAAEALTAIGAPATKAAPQLLELLAQVDVKNDPRGMQQRYLSFALFDRNGMLGRSLEGVNRPALYKAVRAGLKNEDGRARGSIGSVYRHLSLEEIKPLLPAIHEAIEKPAPSGEMFADGIRVEGLRLLAQNHIEEGMNALVKYTRDQNPWESQIRTPELMKILITYGTHAKAVIPELTKIANYFEKDEKDFPPDLMRMKGKSVRETIAAIESSTDSPELVRLKENKSPK
;
A
#
# COMPACT_ATOMS: atom_id res chain seq x y z
N MET A 1 -23.78 1.90 -18.57
CA MET A 1 -24.84 1.65 -17.57
C MET A 1 -24.96 0.16 -17.37
N ASN A 2 -24.34 -0.35 -16.31
CA ASN A 2 -24.68 -1.57 -15.58
C ASN A 2 -23.90 -1.46 -14.27
N ASN A 3 -24.60 -1.02 -13.22
CA ASN A 3 -24.06 -0.86 -11.88
C ASN A 3 -23.92 -2.23 -11.23
N THR A 4 -22.78 -2.88 -11.40
CA THR A 4 -22.39 -4.03 -10.58
C THR A 4 -21.68 -3.51 -9.34
N LEU A 5 -22.44 -3.40 -8.25
CA LEU A 5 -21.93 -3.25 -6.88
C LEU A 5 -20.96 -4.40 -6.60
N VAL A 6 -19.66 -4.11 -6.58
CA VAL A 6 -18.64 -5.03 -6.09
C VAL A 6 -18.77 -5.09 -4.58
N SER A 7 -19.46 -6.11 -4.07
CA SER A 7 -19.44 -6.50 -2.65
C SER A 7 -18.05 -7.01 -2.30
N LEU A 8 -17.16 -6.11 -1.89
CA LEU A 8 -15.86 -6.42 -1.31
C LEU A 8 -16.04 -6.84 0.16
N ALA A 9 -16.30 -8.12 0.37
CA ALA A 9 -16.04 -8.76 1.65
C ALA A 9 -14.57 -9.17 1.66
N PHE A 10 -13.72 -8.54 2.48
CA PHE A 10 -12.45 -9.16 2.86
C PHE A 10 -12.06 -8.89 4.32
N VAL A 11 -12.02 -10.03 5.00
CA VAL A 11 -11.30 -10.43 6.20
C VAL A 11 -10.15 -9.50 6.57
N ALA A 12 -10.28 -8.87 7.74
CA ALA A 12 -9.14 -8.36 8.49
C ALA A 12 -8.17 -9.52 8.79
N ILE A 13 -6.95 -9.46 8.27
CA ILE A 13 -5.87 -10.37 8.70
C ILE A 13 -5.47 -9.95 10.12
N LEU A 14 -6.22 -10.43 11.10
CA LEU A 14 -5.71 -10.64 12.45
C LEU A 14 -4.87 -11.92 12.42
N VAL A 15 -3.58 -11.79 12.74
CA VAL A 15 -2.75 -12.93 13.13
C VAL A 15 -3.28 -13.46 14.46
N THR A 16 -4.24 -14.38 14.40
CA THR A 16 -4.58 -15.27 15.51
C THR A 16 -4.27 -16.69 15.07
N THR A 17 -3.19 -17.23 15.61
CA THR A 17 -2.88 -18.65 15.57
C THR A 17 -3.98 -19.41 16.33
N ASN A 18 -4.84 -20.14 15.63
CA ASN A 18 -5.38 -21.44 16.06
C ASN A 18 -5.96 -22.20 14.86
N PRO A 19 -5.70 -23.52 14.74
CA PRO A 19 -6.08 -24.31 13.58
C PRO A 19 -7.54 -24.73 13.72
N VAL A 20 -8.39 -24.34 12.77
CA VAL A 20 -9.69 -24.98 12.59
C VAL A 20 -9.76 -25.49 11.16
N SER A 21 -9.91 -26.80 11.08
CA SER A 21 -10.06 -27.63 9.90
C SER A 21 -11.16 -27.12 8.97
N GLY A 22 -10.75 -26.47 7.88
CA GLY A 22 -11.50 -26.32 6.64
C GLY A 22 -10.76 -27.05 5.53
N ALA A 23 -10.48 -28.33 5.75
CA ALA A 23 -9.90 -29.22 4.74
C ALA A 23 -11.05 -29.83 3.92
N ASP A 24 -11.75 -28.99 3.17
CA ASP A 24 -12.58 -29.47 2.06
C ASP A 24 -11.85 -29.14 0.75
N MET A 25 -11.08 -30.15 0.30
CA MET A 25 -10.85 -30.50 -1.10
C MET A 25 -10.20 -29.45 -2.03
N ALA A 26 -9.12 -28.79 -1.60
CA ALA A 26 -8.11 -28.34 -2.56
C ALA A 26 -7.30 -29.56 -3.01
N LYS A 27 -7.81 -30.31 -3.99
CA LYS A 27 -7.02 -31.32 -4.70
C LYS A 27 -5.85 -30.57 -5.32
N ALA A 28 -4.63 -30.82 -4.86
CA ALA A 28 -3.43 -30.28 -5.50
C ALA A 28 -3.41 -30.79 -6.95
N MET A 29 -3.87 -29.97 -7.89
CA MET A 29 -3.63 -30.25 -9.30
C MET A 29 -2.10 -30.22 -9.46
N GLY A 30 -1.54 -31.34 -9.92
CA GLY A 30 -0.16 -31.33 -10.40
C GLY A 30 0.01 -30.29 -11.50
N VAL A 31 1.25 -29.87 -11.78
CA VAL A 31 1.53 -29.00 -12.92
C VAL A 31 0.97 -29.67 -14.19
N PRO A 32 0.04 -29.03 -14.92
CA PRO A 32 -0.58 -29.64 -16.10
C PRO A 32 0.45 -30.01 -17.15
N ASP A 33 0.23 -31.16 -17.81
CA ASP A 33 0.98 -31.62 -18.96
C ASP A 33 0.07 -31.66 -20.20
N PHE A 34 0.04 -30.54 -20.92
CA PHE A 34 -0.77 -30.38 -22.13
C PHE A 34 -0.37 -31.34 -23.25
N THR A 35 0.87 -31.86 -23.21
CA THR A 35 1.32 -32.87 -24.18
C THR A 35 0.68 -34.25 -23.94
N LYS A 36 0.09 -34.45 -22.76
CA LYS A 36 -0.67 -35.66 -22.38
C LYS A 36 -2.18 -35.46 -22.40
N GLY A 37 -2.65 -34.31 -22.87
CA GLY A 37 -4.08 -34.02 -22.99
C GLY A 37 -4.72 -33.37 -21.76
N ASP A 38 -3.92 -32.94 -20.77
CA ASP A 38 -4.43 -32.07 -19.71
C ASP A 38 -5.00 -30.78 -20.33
N LYS A 39 -5.99 -30.18 -19.66
CA LYS A 39 -6.66 -28.95 -20.11
C LYS A 39 -6.31 -27.78 -19.21
N ILE A 40 -6.42 -26.57 -19.76
CA ILE A 40 -6.38 -25.35 -18.94
C ILE A 40 -7.59 -25.42 -18.00
N PRO A 41 -7.43 -25.15 -16.68
CA PRO A 41 -8.55 -25.12 -15.74
C PRO A 41 -9.66 -24.18 -16.20
N GLU A 42 -10.93 -24.59 -16.06
CA GLU A 42 -12.09 -23.82 -16.55
C GLU A 42 -12.24 -22.46 -15.84
N ASP A 43 -11.74 -22.35 -14.61
CA ASP A 43 -11.72 -21.13 -13.80
C ASP A 43 -10.51 -20.22 -14.11
N ALA A 44 -9.55 -20.67 -14.92
CA ALA A 44 -8.41 -19.85 -15.30
C ALA A 44 -8.75 -18.93 -16.48
N LYS A 45 -9.02 -17.67 -16.17
CA LYS A 45 -9.41 -16.62 -17.11
C LYS A 45 -8.23 -15.80 -17.63
N HIS A 46 -7.14 -15.74 -16.87
CA HIS A 46 -5.97 -14.93 -17.20
C HIS A 46 -4.97 -15.67 -18.09
N ASP A 47 -4.47 -14.98 -19.11
CA ASP A 47 -3.38 -15.42 -19.98
C ASP A 47 -2.43 -14.26 -20.32
N TRP A 48 -1.22 -14.56 -20.76
CA TRP A 48 -0.17 -13.55 -20.98
C TRP A 48 0.06 -13.27 -22.45
N ASN A 49 0.28 -12.01 -22.80
CA ASN A 49 0.83 -11.66 -24.11
C ASN A 49 2.27 -12.18 -24.20
N LEU A 50 2.62 -12.84 -25.30
CA LEU A 50 3.95 -13.43 -25.49
C LEU A 50 4.81 -12.56 -26.42
N GLY A 51 4.90 -11.27 -26.08
CA GLY A 51 5.62 -10.25 -26.83
C GLY A 51 5.03 -9.93 -28.20
N ALA A 52 5.86 -9.40 -29.10
CA ALA A 52 5.47 -8.92 -30.42
C ALA A 52 5.18 -10.06 -31.43
N THR A 53 4.84 -11.25 -30.93
CA THR A 53 4.54 -12.45 -31.71
C THR A 53 3.10 -12.47 -32.21
N GLY A 54 2.20 -11.78 -31.51
CA GLY A 54 0.74 -11.89 -31.69
C GLY A 54 0.12 -13.11 -30.99
N LEU A 55 0.87 -13.77 -30.12
CA LEU A 55 0.40 -14.89 -29.31
C LEU A 55 -0.08 -14.42 -27.94
N ARG A 56 -1.12 -15.08 -27.44
CA ARG A 56 -1.35 -15.20 -25.99
C ARG A 56 -1.20 -16.64 -25.55
N GLY A 57 -0.78 -16.83 -24.31
CA GLY A 57 -0.65 -18.16 -23.75
C GLY A 57 -0.90 -18.21 -22.25
N TRP A 58 -1.50 -19.32 -21.83
CA TRP A 58 -1.69 -19.65 -20.43
C TRP A 58 -0.46 -20.36 -19.88
N ILE A 59 -0.10 -20.02 -18.65
CA ILE A 59 1.08 -20.53 -17.94
C ILE A 59 0.64 -20.92 -16.53
N TYR A 60 0.98 -22.14 -16.11
CA TYR A 60 0.64 -22.62 -14.77
C TYR A 60 1.24 -21.71 -13.69
N CYS A 61 0.39 -21.20 -12.79
CA CYS A 61 0.80 -20.44 -11.63
C CYS A 61 0.48 -21.16 -10.32
N ASP A 62 1.32 -20.98 -9.32
CA ASP A 62 1.13 -21.49 -7.95
C ASP A 62 1.63 -20.45 -6.96
N LYS A 63 0.72 -19.90 -6.15
CA LYS A 63 1.01 -18.85 -5.16
C LYS A 63 1.78 -17.68 -5.77
N MET A 64 1.20 -17.02 -6.77
CA MET A 64 1.74 -15.79 -7.39
C MET A 64 3.11 -15.95 -8.05
N VAL A 65 3.46 -17.16 -8.50
CA VAL A 65 4.65 -17.40 -9.35
C VAL A 65 4.38 -18.45 -10.42
N THR A 66 5.08 -18.36 -11.56
CA THR A 66 5.07 -19.34 -12.67
C THR A 66 6.36 -20.17 -12.74
N SER A 67 7.25 -20.08 -11.74
CA SER A 67 8.55 -20.76 -11.75
C SER A 67 8.49 -22.30 -11.77
N GLY A 68 7.33 -22.88 -11.45
CA GLY A 68 7.05 -24.32 -11.56
C GLY A 68 6.54 -24.76 -12.93
N ALA A 69 6.14 -23.84 -13.80
CA ALA A 69 5.62 -24.17 -15.13
C ALA A 69 6.73 -24.60 -16.08
N ARG A 70 6.42 -25.55 -16.95
CA ARG A 70 7.35 -26.06 -17.99
C ARG A 70 6.76 -26.02 -19.39
N GLN A 71 5.57 -25.46 -19.52
CA GLN A 71 4.79 -25.40 -20.75
C GLN A 71 4.02 -24.09 -20.80
N ILE A 72 3.84 -23.55 -22.02
CA ILE A 72 2.93 -22.45 -22.31
C ILE A 72 1.88 -22.98 -23.28
N ALA A 73 0.61 -22.98 -22.88
CA ALA A 73 -0.49 -23.39 -23.75
C ALA A 73 -0.99 -22.20 -24.56
N ILE A 74 -1.00 -22.30 -25.89
CA ILE A 74 -1.42 -21.20 -26.76
C ILE A 74 -2.94 -21.05 -26.75
N THR A 75 -3.40 -19.90 -26.25
CA THR A 75 -4.82 -19.52 -26.10
C THR A 75 -5.30 -18.65 -27.24
N LYS A 76 -4.41 -17.87 -27.87
CA LYS A 76 -4.76 -16.97 -28.98
C LYS A 76 -3.61 -16.80 -29.96
N VAL A 77 -3.95 -16.72 -31.25
CA VAL A 77 -3.05 -16.29 -32.33
C VAL A 77 -3.73 -15.15 -33.09
N GLU A 78 -3.14 -13.96 -33.06
CA GLU A 78 -3.64 -12.79 -33.80
C GLU A 78 -3.48 -13.00 -35.31
N LYS A 79 -4.54 -12.77 -36.08
CA LYS A 79 -4.51 -12.90 -37.54
C LYS A 79 -3.53 -11.90 -38.15
N GLY A 80 -2.66 -12.37 -39.04
CA GLY A 80 -1.67 -11.51 -39.71
C GLY A 80 -0.48 -11.11 -38.85
N SER A 81 -0.38 -11.62 -37.62
CA SER A 81 0.78 -11.46 -36.75
C SER A 81 1.96 -12.32 -37.20
N PRO A 82 3.18 -12.09 -36.68
CA PRO A 82 4.34 -12.93 -36.96
C PRO A 82 4.16 -14.43 -36.66
N ALA A 83 3.31 -14.78 -35.68
CA ALA A 83 3.02 -16.17 -35.35
C ALA A 83 1.93 -16.81 -36.22
N SER A 84 1.18 -16.01 -36.98
CA SER A 84 0.10 -16.47 -37.86
C SER A 84 0.62 -17.47 -38.89
N GLY A 85 0.08 -18.69 -38.90
CA GLY A 85 0.50 -19.77 -39.79
C GLY A 85 1.71 -20.58 -39.29
N VAL A 86 2.42 -20.12 -38.26
CA VAL A 86 3.50 -20.87 -37.59
C VAL A 86 2.96 -21.66 -36.40
N LEU A 87 2.14 -21.00 -35.58
CA LEU A 87 1.47 -21.55 -34.41
C LEU A 87 -0.04 -21.44 -34.56
N ALA A 88 -0.76 -22.27 -33.80
CA ALA A 88 -2.21 -22.34 -33.73
C ALA A 88 -2.68 -22.46 -32.28
N ILE A 89 -3.94 -22.12 -32.03
CA ILE A 89 -4.59 -22.38 -30.74
C ILE A 89 -4.52 -23.89 -30.45
N GLY A 90 -4.16 -24.27 -29.22
CA GLY A 90 -3.95 -25.66 -28.82
C GLY A 90 -2.51 -26.17 -28.98
N ASP A 91 -1.62 -25.39 -29.61
CA ASP A 91 -0.19 -25.68 -29.53
C ASP A 91 0.35 -25.48 -28.12
N VAL A 92 1.42 -26.19 -27.80
CA VAL A 92 2.13 -26.06 -26.53
C VAL A 92 3.58 -25.68 -26.81
N ILE A 93 4.05 -24.60 -26.20
CA ILE A 93 5.48 -24.25 -26.22
C ILE A 93 6.15 -24.95 -25.05
N LEU A 94 7.17 -25.74 -25.34
CA LEU A 94 7.95 -26.51 -24.34
C LEU A 94 9.26 -25.82 -23.96
N GLY A 95 9.70 -24.85 -24.74
CA GLY A 95 11.00 -24.23 -24.59
C GLY A 95 11.31 -23.16 -25.63
N VAL A 96 12.47 -22.52 -25.47
CA VAL A 96 12.97 -21.44 -26.32
C VAL A 96 14.42 -21.72 -26.69
N GLY A 97 14.83 -21.35 -27.92
CA GLY A 97 16.21 -21.49 -28.37
C GLY A 97 16.73 -22.94 -28.33
N GLY A 98 15.86 -23.93 -28.60
CA GLY A 98 16.20 -25.35 -28.56
C GLY A 98 16.40 -25.93 -27.16
N LYS A 99 16.03 -25.21 -26.09
CA LYS A 99 16.12 -25.68 -24.71
C LYS A 99 14.73 -25.70 -24.06
N PRO A 100 14.37 -26.77 -23.33
CA PRO A 100 13.16 -26.79 -22.52
C PRO A 100 13.18 -25.69 -21.46
N PHE A 101 12.00 -25.18 -21.08
CA PHE A 101 11.90 -24.26 -19.94
C PHE A 101 12.47 -24.90 -18.68
N SER A 102 13.30 -24.15 -17.95
CA SER A 102 14.00 -24.62 -16.75
C SER A 102 13.59 -23.85 -15.49
N TYR A 103 13.07 -22.66 -15.68
CA TYR A 103 12.61 -21.71 -14.67
C TYR A 103 11.23 -21.15 -15.09
N ASP A 104 10.93 -19.89 -14.77
CA ASP A 104 9.73 -19.17 -15.17
C ASP A 104 9.66 -18.97 -16.70
N PRO A 105 8.68 -19.57 -17.39
CA PRO A 105 8.52 -19.43 -18.83
C PRO A 105 8.32 -17.98 -19.30
N ARG A 106 7.75 -17.09 -18.48
CA ARG A 106 7.59 -15.65 -18.82
C ARG A 106 8.95 -14.99 -18.95
N THR A 107 9.84 -15.23 -17.98
CA THR A 107 11.20 -14.69 -17.96
C THR A 107 12.01 -15.23 -19.13
N GLU A 108 11.97 -16.55 -19.37
CA GLU A 108 12.71 -17.18 -20.46
C GLU A 108 12.20 -16.73 -21.84
N MET A 109 10.87 -16.65 -22.03
CA MET A 109 10.26 -16.14 -23.25
C MET A 109 10.61 -14.67 -23.50
N GLY A 110 10.52 -13.81 -22.49
CA GLY A 110 10.92 -12.41 -22.58
C GLY A 110 12.40 -12.24 -22.97
N LYS A 111 13.31 -13.02 -22.36
CA LYS A 111 14.74 -13.02 -22.72
C LYS A 111 14.98 -13.52 -24.14
N ALA A 112 14.24 -14.54 -24.59
CA ALA A 112 14.32 -15.03 -25.96
C ALA A 112 13.83 -14.00 -26.98
N LEU A 113 12.76 -13.26 -26.66
CA LEU A 113 12.31 -12.10 -27.45
C LEU A 113 13.38 -11.01 -27.53
N THR A 114 13.98 -10.66 -26.39
CA THR A 114 15.07 -9.67 -26.32
C THR A 114 16.23 -10.07 -27.22
N LEU A 115 16.65 -11.35 -27.18
CA LEU A 115 17.71 -11.88 -28.03
C LEU A 115 17.30 -11.90 -29.50
N ALA A 116 16.10 -12.39 -29.84
CA ALA A 116 15.63 -12.50 -31.22
C ALA A 116 15.65 -11.13 -31.95
N GLU A 117 15.26 -10.06 -31.27
CA GLU A 117 15.23 -8.71 -31.83
C GLU A 117 16.60 -8.01 -31.85
N SER A 118 17.64 -8.61 -31.28
CA SER A 118 19.01 -8.10 -31.36
C SER A 118 19.66 -8.39 -32.71
N GLU A 119 20.80 -7.74 -32.96
CA GLU A 119 21.65 -8.01 -34.11
C GLU A 119 22.09 -9.49 -34.15
N ALA A 120 22.40 -10.07 -32.98
CA ALA A 120 22.81 -11.48 -32.86
C ALA A 120 21.66 -12.45 -33.14
N GLY A 121 20.44 -12.11 -32.74
CA GLY A 121 19.25 -12.93 -32.97
C GLY A 121 18.71 -12.88 -34.40
N GLN A 122 19.04 -11.84 -35.17
CA GLN A 122 18.64 -11.69 -36.58
C GLN A 122 17.13 -11.85 -36.83
N GLY A 123 16.31 -11.43 -35.86
CA GLY A 123 14.86 -11.56 -35.91
C GLY A 123 14.35 -12.98 -35.77
N LYS A 124 15.16 -13.96 -35.32
CA LYS A 124 14.76 -15.37 -35.20
C LYS A 124 14.41 -15.71 -33.75
N LEU A 125 13.12 -15.88 -33.49
CA LEU A 125 12.64 -16.45 -32.22
C LEU A 125 12.37 -17.95 -32.43
N SER A 126 13.26 -18.81 -31.94
CA SER A 126 13.10 -20.27 -31.99
C SER A 126 12.28 -20.77 -30.80
N LEU A 127 11.22 -21.52 -31.07
CA LEU A 127 10.32 -22.10 -30.07
C LEU A 127 10.20 -23.60 -30.29
N THR A 128 10.26 -24.37 -29.20
CA THR A 128 9.97 -25.80 -29.22
C THR A 128 8.47 -26.00 -29.15
N ARG A 129 7.82 -26.21 -30.30
CA ARG A 129 6.37 -26.41 -30.40
C ARG A 129 6.03 -27.89 -30.33
N TRP A 130 5.09 -28.25 -29.46
CA TRP A 130 4.36 -29.51 -29.53
C TRP A 130 2.99 -29.33 -30.17
N ARG A 131 2.64 -30.23 -31.11
CA ARG A 131 1.33 -30.32 -31.77
C ARG A 131 1.03 -31.78 -32.12
N ALA A 132 -0.15 -32.26 -31.72
CA ALA A 132 -0.68 -33.57 -32.09
C ALA A 132 0.32 -34.72 -31.90
N GLY A 133 0.98 -34.78 -30.74
CA GLY A 133 1.91 -35.87 -30.40
C GLY A 133 3.34 -35.70 -30.92
N SER A 134 3.65 -34.62 -31.64
CA SER A 134 4.98 -34.35 -32.19
C SER A 134 5.55 -33.01 -31.72
N SER A 135 6.85 -32.99 -31.45
CA SER A 135 7.59 -31.75 -31.14
C SER A 135 8.46 -31.34 -32.33
N ALA A 136 8.49 -30.05 -32.63
CA ALA A 136 9.34 -29.47 -33.66
C ALA A 136 9.84 -28.08 -33.25
N GLU A 137 11.06 -27.73 -33.66
CA GLU A 137 11.52 -26.35 -33.59
C GLU A 137 10.83 -25.54 -34.69
N VAL A 138 10.21 -24.43 -34.29
CA VAL A 138 9.61 -23.46 -35.21
C VAL A 138 10.24 -22.09 -34.98
N VAL A 139 10.36 -21.30 -36.04
CA VAL A 139 10.94 -19.96 -35.97
C VAL A 139 9.89 -18.91 -36.30
N ILE A 140 9.64 -18.01 -35.36
CA ILE A 140 8.88 -16.78 -35.60
C ILE A 140 9.86 -15.69 -36.03
N ARG A 141 9.52 -14.95 -37.09
CA ARG A 141 10.34 -13.84 -37.60
C ARG A 141 9.87 -12.51 -37.03
N LEU A 142 10.73 -11.85 -36.26
CA LEU A 142 10.46 -10.56 -35.64
C LEU A 142 11.35 -9.46 -36.26
N PRO A 143 10.92 -8.19 -36.21
CA PRO A 143 11.78 -7.07 -36.58
C PRO A 143 13.04 -6.99 -35.70
N VAL A 144 14.19 -6.70 -36.31
CA VAL A 144 15.43 -6.45 -35.57
C VAL A 144 15.38 -5.01 -35.02
N LEU A 145 15.26 -4.88 -33.69
CA LEU A 145 15.22 -3.60 -32.99
C LEU A 145 16.58 -3.20 -32.42
N GLY A 146 17.50 -4.15 -32.26
CA GLY A 146 18.86 -3.97 -31.74
C GLY A 146 19.01 -4.43 -30.29
N THR A 147 20.17 -4.17 -29.69
CA THR A 147 20.48 -4.60 -28.32
C THR A 147 20.18 -3.48 -27.30
N TYR A 148 19.69 -3.84 -26.10
CA TYR A 148 19.61 -2.89 -24.99
C TYR A 148 21.01 -2.51 -24.50
N SER A 149 21.29 -1.23 -24.35
CA SER A 149 22.56 -0.77 -23.78
C SER A 149 22.65 -1.11 -22.28
N ALA A 150 23.88 -1.19 -21.77
CA ALA A 150 24.17 -1.41 -20.35
C ALA A 150 23.64 -0.29 -19.42
N THR A 151 23.20 0.83 -19.99
CA THR A 151 22.53 1.93 -19.30
C THR A 151 21.23 2.26 -20.02
N VAL A 152 20.22 2.73 -19.30
CA VAL A 152 19.03 3.33 -19.93
C VAL A 152 19.38 4.78 -20.29
N SER A 153 20.13 4.94 -21.39
CA SER A 153 20.61 6.24 -21.87
C SER A 153 19.92 6.65 -23.17
N MET A 154 20.12 7.91 -23.54
CA MET A 154 19.70 8.42 -24.84
C MET A 154 20.31 7.64 -26.00
N ASP A 155 21.41 6.93 -25.78
CA ASP A 155 22.16 6.21 -26.81
C ASP A 155 21.61 4.82 -27.12
N CYS A 156 20.67 4.29 -26.33
CA CYS A 156 20.07 2.97 -26.56
C CYS A 156 19.24 2.93 -27.86
N PRO A 157 19.72 2.30 -28.96
CA PRO A 157 19.01 2.36 -30.23
C PRO A 157 17.67 1.60 -30.20
N LYS A 158 17.62 0.44 -29.53
CA LYS A 158 16.38 -0.34 -29.35
C LYS A 158 15.29 0.47 -28.64
N SER A 159 15.59 1.06 -27.48
CA SER A 159 14.65 1.91 -26.74
C SER A 159 14.12 3.08 -27.56
N ARG A 160 14.98 3.78 -28.32
CA ARG A 160 14.54 4.87 -29.22
C ARG A 160 13.57 4.39 -30.30
N ARG A 161 13.86 3.22 -30.93
CA ARG A 161 12.98 2.62 -31.94
C ARG A 161 11.62 2.24 -31.34
N ILE A 162 11.63 1.59 -30.17
CA ILE A 162 10.40 1.21 -29.45
C ILE A 162 9.58 2.45 -29.12
N LEU A 163 10.19 3.49 -28.56
CA LEU A 163 9.50 4.73 -28.23
C LEU A 163 8.87 5.39 -29.45
N GLY A 164 9.65 5.57 -30.53
CA GLY A 164 9.16 6.20 -31.75
C GLY A 164 8.04 5.42 -32.42
N GLN A 165 8.14 4.09 -32.50
CA GLN A 165 7.08 3.22 -33.02
C GLN A 165 5.83 3.30 -32.14
N GLY A 166 5.99 3.13 -30.83
CA GLY A 166 4.89 3.16 -29.88
C GLY A 166 4.14 4.48 -29.85
N CYS A 167 4.83 5.62 -29.90
CA CYS A 167 4.19 6.93 -29.98
C CYS A 167 3.38 7.11 -31.27
N ARG A 168 3.89 6.67 -32.43
CA ARG A 168 3.14 6.72 -33.69
C ARG A 168 1.88 5.87 -33.63
N ASP A 169 2.00 4.64 -33.15
CA ASP A 169 0.87 3.71 -33.07
C ASP A 169 -0.17 4.17 -32.03
N LEU A 170 0.29 4.73 -30.90
CA LEU A 170 -0.56 5.34 -29.90
C LEU A 170 -1.30 6.57 -30.45
N ALA A 171 -0.60 7.48 -31.12
CA ALA A 171 -1.23 8.66 -31.73
C ALA A 171 -2.29 8.29 -32.77
N LYS A 172 -2.04 7.24 -33.58
CA LYS A 172 -3.04 6.70 -34.52
C LYS A 172 -4.29 6.19 -33.79
N ARG A 173 -4.13 5.49 -32.66
CA ARG A 173 -5.26 5.04 -31.84
C ARG A 173 -6.01 6.21 -31.21
N MET A 174 -5.30 7.16 -30.60
CA MET A 174 -5.88 8.36 -29.99
C MET A 174 -6.63 9.25 -31.00
N GLY A 175 -6.20 9.24 -32.27
CA GLY A 175 -6.89 9.94 -33.36
C GLY A 175 -8.23 9.32 -33.77
N ASN A 176 -8.54 8.09 -33.36
CA ASN A 176 -9.84 7.47 -33.63
C ASN A 176 -10.95 8.18 -32.83
N PRO A 177 -12.06 8.63 -33.46
CA PRO A 177 -13.17 9.27 -32.76
C PRO A 177 -13.70 8.48 -31.56
N SER A 178 -13.70 7.15 -31.62
CA SER A 178 -14.19 6.28 -30.54
C SER A 178 -13.14 6.02 -29.44
N TYR A 179 -11.90 6.54 -29.57
CA TYR A 179 -10.84 6.26 -28.60
C TYR A 179 -11.22 6.65 -27.17
N ALA A 180 -11.88 7.80 -27.01
CA ALA A 180 -12.27 8.31 -25.71
C ALA A 180 -13.40 7.51 -25.05
N GLU A 181 -14.14 6.70 -25.81
CA GLU A 181 -15.25 5.91 -25.31
C GLU A 181 -14.73 4.77 -24.43
N GLY A 182 -15.13 4.75 -23.16
CA GLY A 182 -14.80 3.66 -22.24
C GLY A 182 -13.37 3.66 -21.68
N GLN A 183 -12.57 4.70 -21.94
CA GLN A 183 -11.23 4.82 -21.33
C GLN A 183 -11.32 5.23 -19.86
N ASP A 184 -10.58 4.52 -18.99
CA ASP A 184 -10.36 4.97 -17.62
C ASP A 184 -9.50 6.26 -17.63
N PRO A 185 -9.80 7.26 -16.77
CA PRO A 185 -9.05 8.51 -16.72
C PRO A 185 -7.54 8.36 -16.49
N ILE A 186 -7.10 7.30 -15.82
CA ILE A 186 -5.68 7.03 -15.52
C ILE A 186 -4.90 6.69 -16.81
N PRO A 187 -5.17 5.56 -17.51
CA PRO A 187 -4.47 5.24 -18.75
C PRO A 187 -4.65 6.32 -19.82
N ARG A 188 -5.82 6.98 -19.90
CA ARG A 188 -6.05 8.10 -20.82
C ARG A 188 -5.06 9.25 -20.61
N SER A 189 -4.87 9.67 -19.35
CA SER A 189 -3.92 10.72 -18.99
C SER A 189 -2.47 10.30 -19.26
N LEU A 190 -2.12 9.04 -18.94
CA LEU A 190 -0.78 8.48 -19.17
C LEU A 190 -0.43 8.38 -20.66
N ASN A 191 -1.41 8.04 -21.51
CA ASN A 191 -1.25 7.97 -22.96
C ASN A 191 -0.96 9.35 -23.56
N ALA A 192 -1.70 10.38 -23.13
CA ALA A 192 -1.43 11.76 -23.55
C ALA A 192 -0.07 12.27 -23.05
N LEU A 193 0.29 11.94 -21.80
CA LEU A 193 1.61 12.23 -21.23
C LEU A 193 2.75 11.55 -22.00
N ALA A 194 2.56 10.32 -22.47
CA ALA A 194 3.57 9.62 -23.26
C ALA A 194 3.83 10.30 -24.62
N LEU A 195 2.78 10.77 -25.31
CA LEU A 195 2.94 11.55 -26.53
C LEU A 195 3.64 12.88 -26.25
N LEU A 196 3.28 13.58 -25.17
CA LEU A 196 3.94 14.82 -24.76
C LEU A 196 5.42 14.60 -24.41
N ALA A 197 5.74 13.49 -23.73
CA ALA A 197 7.10 13.13 -23.33
C ALA A 197 8.02 12.82 -24.52
N SER A 198 7.46 12.42 -25.66
CA SER A 198 8.24 12.24 -26.90
C SER A 198 8.88 13.54 -27.39
N GLY A 199 8.28 14.69 -27.06
CA GLY A 199 8.70 16.01 -27.53
C GLY A 199 8.44 16.27 -29.02
N ASP A 200 7.68 15.39 -29.69
CA ASP A 200 7.30 15.56 -31.09
C ASP A 200 6.10 16.53 -31.22
N PRO A 201 6.28 17.71 -31.85
CA PRO A 201 5.23 18.71 -31.95
C PRO A 201 4.03 18.27 -32.81
N THR A 202 4.19 17.24 -33.66
CA THR A 202 3.12 16.74 -34.52
C THR A 202 1.94 16.14 -33.73
N TYR A 203 2.17 15.72 -32.48
CA TYR A 203 1.12 15.19 -31.61
C TYR A 203 0.38 16.27 -30.81
N LEU A 204 0.85 17.52 -30.79
CA LEU A 204 0.25 18.59 -29.98
C LEU A 204 -1.25 18.82 -30.21
N PRO A 205 -1.80 18.76 -31.45
CA PRO A 205 -3.23 18.89 -31.67
C PRO A 205 -4.05 17.80 -30.96
N LEU A 206 -3.57 16.55 -30.98
CA LEU A 206 -4.22 15.43 -30.28
C LEU A 206 -4.12 15.61 -28.76
N ILE A 207 -2.95 16.00 -28.27
CA ILE A 207 -2.72 16.24 -26.83
C ILE A 207 -3.63 17.37 -26.33
N LYS A 208 -3.77 18.46 -27.10
CA LYS A 208 -4.65 19.59 -26.75
C LYS A 208 -6.12 19.18 -26.64
N LYS A 209 -6.61 18.30 -27.54
CA LYS A 209 -7.96 17.74 -27.42
C LYS A 209 -8.15 16.98 -26.09
N GLU A 210 -7.13 16.25 -25.64
CA GLU A 210 -7.19 15.55 -24.36
C GLU A 210 -7.14 16.51 -23.16
N THR A 211 -6.45 17.66 -23.26
CA THR A 211 -6.45 18.64 -22.17
C THR A 211 -7.80 19.32 -22.00
N GLU A 212 -8.57 19.51 -23.08
CA GLU A 212 -9.94 20.03 -23.02
C GLU A 212 -10.86 19.10 -22.20
N TRP A 213 -10.75 17.77 -22.39
CA TRP A 213 -11.44 16.80 -21.54
C TRP A 213 -10.95 16.88 -20.09
N ALA A 214 -9.63 16.80 -19.90
CA ALA A 214 -9.01 16.76 -18.57
C ALA A 214 -9.37 17.99 -17.72
N ALA A 215 -9.33 19.20 -18.30
CA ALA A 215 -9.65 20.45 -17.62
C ALA A 215 -11.11 20.51 -17.12
N ASN A 216 -12.03 19.84 -17.83
CA ASN A 216 -13.46 19.79 -17.52
C ASN A 216 -13.87 18.56 -16.69
N TYR A 217 -12.95 17.65 -16.38
CA TYR A 217 -13.25 16.41 -15.67
C TYR A 217 -13.81 16.68 -14.26
N LYS A 218 -14.82 15.89 -13.87
CA LYS A 218 -15.45 15.89 -12.55
C LYS A 218 -15.87 14.47 -12.18
N THR A 219 -15.85 14.16 -10.89
CA THR A 219 -16.36 12.90 -10.35
C THR A 219 -16.75 13.06 -8.89
N GLU A 220 -17.72 12.28 -8.44
CA GLU A 220 -18.11 12.17 -7.02
C GLU A 220 -17.47 10.94 -6.34
N GLY A 221 -17.07 9.94 -7.13
CA GLY A 221 -16.41 8.72 -6.67
C GLY A 221 -14.96 8.64 -7.14
N MET A 222 -14.09 8.03 -6.33
CA MET A 222 -12.68 7.78 -6.69
C MET A 222 -11.88 9.06 -7.07
N ALA A 223 -12.31 10.24 -6.62
CA ALA A 223 -11.70 11.53 -6.99
C ALA A 223 -10.17 11.54 -6.80
N THR A 224 -9.69 11.01 -5.67
CA THR A 224 -8.24 10.94 -5.38
C THR A 224 -7.47 10.12 -6.42
N TRP A 225 -8.06 9.03 -6.93
CA TRP A 225 -7.44 8.18 -7.96
C TRP A 225 -7.31 8.92 -9.28
N TYR A 226 -8.36 9.60 -9.73
CA TYR A 226 -8.39 10.22 -11.04
C TYR A 226 -7.71 11.58 -11.08
N TYR A 227 -7.94 12.44 -10.08
CA TYR A 227 -7.43 13.81 -10.08
C TYR A 227 -5.90 13.83 -10.09
N GLY A 228 -5.22 12.88 -9.45
CA GLY A 228 -3.76 12.83 -9.44
C GLY A 228 -3.15 12.73 -10.84
N TYR A 229 -3.69 11.87 -11.70
CA TYR A 229 -3.18 11.70 -13.06
C TYR A 229 -3.61 12.84 -14.01
N ILE A 230 -4.82 13.36 -13.81
CA ILE A 230 -5.36 14.47 -14.62
C ILE A 230 -4.61 15.78 -14.33
N ILE A 231 -4.45 16.14 -13.06
CA ILE A 231 -3.70 17.34 -12.65
C ILE A 231 -2.25 17.23 -13.11
N MET A 232 -1.63 16.05 -13.00
CA MET A 232 -0.29 15.78 -13.50
C MET A 232 -0.18 16.04 -15.01
N PHE A 233 -1.11 15.50 -15.80
CA PHE A 233 -1.16 15.72 -17.24
C PHE A 233 -1.30 17.21 -17.61
N LEU A 234 -2.27 17.91 -17.01
CA LEU A 234 -2.49 19.34 -17.27
C LEU A 234 -1.27 20.19 -16.86
N SER A 235 -0.63 19.87 -15.74
CA SER A 235 0.56 20.58 -15.26
C SER A 235 1.74 20.40 -16.21
N GLU A 236 2.04 19.18 -16.62
CA GLU A 236 3.12 18.90 -17.57
C GLU A 236 2.86 19.54 -18.93
N TYR A 237 1.61 19.51 -19.41
CA TYR A 237 1.22 20.20 -20.65
C TYR A 237 1.45 21.71 -20.56
N LYS A 238 0.96 22.37 -19.49
CA LYS A 238 1.16 23.80 -19.27
C LYS A 238 2.64 24.15 -19.24
N ILE A 239 3.45 23.37 -18.50
CA ILE A 239 4.88 23.61 -18.34
C ILE A 239 5.63 23.39 -19.67
N ALA A 240 5.24 22.38 -20.45
CA ALA A 240 5.92 22.05 -21.71
C ALA A 240 5.57 22.98 -22.86
N THR A 241 4.34 23.50 -22.91
CA THR A 241 3.81 24.26 -24.05
C THR A 241 3.63 25.76 -23.78
N GLY A 242 3.48 26.14 -22.51
CA GLY A 242 3.10 27.51 -22.14
C GLY A 242 1.62 27.85 -22.36
N ASP A 243 0.76 26.91 -22.79
CA ASP A 243 -0.65 27.18 -23.09
C ASP A 243 -1.46 27.45 -21.81
N ASP A 244 -1.89 28.71 -21.61
CA ASP A 244 -2.69 29.15 -20.46
C ASP A 244 -4.16 28.69 -20.48
N SER A 245 -4.66 28.17 -21.61
CA SER A 245 -6.08 27.77 -21.72
C SER A 245 -6.48 26.69 -20.70
N VAL A 246 -5.53 25.87 -20.24
CA VAL A 246 -5.77 24.81 -19.25
C VAL A 246 -5.79 25.33 -17.80
N MET A 247 -5.34 26.56 -17.54
CA MET A 247 -5.10 27.04 -16.17
C MET A 247 -6.36 27.16 -15.33
N VAL A 248 -7.52 27.45 -15.95
CA VAL A 248 -8.81 27.51 -15.24
C VAL A 248 -9.17 26.13 -14.68
N GLY A 249 -9.10 25.09 -15.53
CA GLY A 249 -9.39 23.71 -15.12
C GLY A 249 -8.36 23.16 -14.14
N LEU A 250 -7.07 23.40 -14.40
CA LEU A 250 -5.97 22.99 -13.53
C LEU A 250 -6.10 23.60 -12.13
N THR A 251 -6.33 24.91 -12.03
CA THR A 251 -6.52 25.60 -10.75
C THR A 251 -7.72 25.04 -10.00
N ARG A 252 -8.86 24.85 -10.68
CA ARG A 252 -10.07 24.27 -10.08
C ARG A 252 -9.79 22.89 -9.47
N LEU A 253 -9.23 21.97 -10.26
CA LEU A 253 -8.96 20.60 -9.81
C LEU A 253 -7.97 20.56 -8.65
N ALA A 254 -6.90 21.38 -8.70
CA ALA A 254 -5.90 21.46 -7.65
C ALA A 254 -6.49 22.00 -6.34
N LEU A 255 -7.37 23.01 -6.38
CA LEU A 255 -8.02 23.56 -5.20
C LEU A 255 -9.11 22.65 -4.64
N GLU A 256 -9.92 22.02 -5.50
CA GLU A 256 -10.87 20.97 -5.09
C GLU A 256 -10.15 19.85 -4.33
N ALA A 257 -9.00 19.39 -4.83
CA ALA A 257 -8.17 18.41 -4.16
C ALA A 257 -7.56 18.94 -2.85
N ALA A 258 -6.97 20.14 -2.86
CA ALA A 258 -6.36 20.72 -1.66
C ALA A 258 -7.36 20.89 -0.51
N HIS A 259 -8.58 21.35 -0.80
CA HIS A 259 -9.66 21.45 0.18
C HIS A 259 -10.26 20.09 0.57
N GLY A 260 -10.10 19.08 -0.28
CA GLY A 260 -10.54 17.72 -0.05
C GLY A 260 -9.61 16.84 0.79
N GLN A 261 -8.48 17.37 1.27
CA GLN A 261 -7.54 16.61 2.09
C GLN A 261 -8.07 16.35 3.51
N SER A 262 -7.71 15.22 4.12
CA SER A 262 -8.01 14.98 5.53
C SER A 262 -7.28 15.94 6.47
N ALA A 263 -7.77 16.07 7.70
CA ALA A 263 -7.17 16.90 8.74
C ALA A 263 -5.71 16.52 9.05
N VAL A 264 -5.33 15.25 8.83
CA VAL A 264 -3.98 14.71 9.12
C VAL A 264 -3.09 14.61 7.88
N GLY A 265 -3.49 15.21 6.76
CA GLY A 265 -2.69 15.23 5.52
C GLY A 265 -2.79 13.97 4.65
N SER A 266 -3.73 13.08 4.98
CA SER A 266 -3.96 11.82 4.28
C SER A 266 -5.12 11.91 3.28
N TRP A 267 -5.23 10.90 2.43
CA TRP A 267 -6.19 10.83 1.34
C TRP A 267 -6.97 9.51 1.41
N GLY A 268 -8.25 9.50 1.03
CA GLY A 268 -9.07 8.30 0.87
C GLY A 268 -9.46 8.08 -0.59
N HIS A 269 -10.43 7.21 -0.88
CA HIS A 269 -10.99 7.06 -2.23
C HIS A 269 -11.64 8.37 -2.73
N ARG A 270 -12.34 9.04 -1.81
CA ARG A 270 -12.99 10.34 -2.02
C ARG A 270 -12.32 11.39 -1.14
N PHE A 271 -12.61 12.66 -1.42
CA PHE A 271 -12.22 13.76 -0.55
C PHE A 271 -12.88 13.67 0.83
N ALA A 272 -12.23 14.29 1.82
CA ALA A 272 -12.61 14.23 3.21
C ALA A 272 -14.01 14.83 3.47
N ARG A 273 -14.60 14.40 4.58
CA ARG A 273 -15.82 14.98 5.14
C ARG A 273 -15.58 16.41 5.61
N PRO A 274 -16.64 17.21 5.85
CA PRO A 274 -16.52 18.55 6.44
C PRO A 274 -15.80 18.58 7.80
N ASP A 275 -15.82 17.48 8.55
CA ASP A 275 -15.11 17.34 9.82
C ASP A 275 -13.61 16.96 9.66
N GLY A 276 -13.12 16.87 8.42
CA GLY A 276 -11.75 16.53 8.07
C GLY A 276 -11.41 15.04 8.11
N ARG A 277 -12.36 14.15 8.43
CA ARG A 277 -12.13 12.70 8.41
C ARG A 277 -12.38 12.10 7.03
N LEU A 278 -11.69 11.01 6.74
CA LEU A 278 -11.88 10.26 5.50
C LEU A 278 -13.14 9.39 5.56
N TYR A 279 -13.79 9.18 4.41
CA TYR A 279 -14.86 8.20 4.25
C TYR A 279 -14.31 6.77 4.13
N GLY A 280 -15.14 5.79 4.50
CA GLY A 280 -14.91 4.38 4.20
C GLY A 280 -13.75 3.80 4.99
N TYR A 281 -12.86 3.08 4.29
CA TYR A 281 -11.70 2.40 4.89
C TYR A 281 -10.68 3.37 5.53
N GLY A 282 -10.73 4.66 5.19
CA GLY A 282 -9.79 5.67 5.69
C GLY A 282 -8.64 5.94 4.71
N MET A 283 -7.41 5.99 5.23
CA MET A 283 -6.23 6.43 4.47
C MET A 283 -5.87 5.46 3.34
N MET A 284 -5.42 6.01 2.22
CA MET A 284 -5.03 5.29 1.02
C MET A 284 -3.82 5.94 0.37
N ASN A 285 -2.63 5.39 0.61
CA ASN A 285 -1.40 5.97 0.10
C ASN A 285 -1.23 5.78 -1.42
N SER A 286 -1.80 4.72 -2.01
CA SER A 286 -1.65 4.45 -3.45
C SER A 286 -2.25 5.53 -4.35
N PRO A 287 -3.47 6.06 -4.12
CA PRO A 287 -3.97 7.24 -4.83
C PRO A 287 -3.46 8.56 -4.23
N GLY A 288 -3.17 8.60 -2.93
CA GLY A 288 -2.73 9.83 -2.25
C GLY A 288 -1.35 10.34 -2.71
N LEU A 289 -0.42 9.43 -3.02
CA LEU A 289 0.91 9.79 -3.52
C LEU A 289 0.86 10.46 -4.91
N PRO A 290 0.24 9.87 -5.96
CA PRO A 290 0.06 10.53 -7.25
C PRO A 290 -0.67 11.87 -7.14
N LEU A 291 -1.71 11.96 -6.29
CA LEU A 291 -2.39 13.24 -6.07
C LEU A 291 -1.44 14.28 -5.46
N THR A 292 -0.67 13.92 -4.44
CA THR A 292 0.31 14.84 -3.82
C THR A 292 1.38 15.29 -4.82
N ILE A 293 1.91 14.37 -5.64
CA ILE A 293 2.85 14.69 -6.74
C ILE A 293 2.21 15.71 -7.69
N SER A 294 0.96 15.47 -8.08
CA SER A 294 0.24 16.35 -9.00
C SER A 294 0.01 17.76 -8.44
N LEU A 295 -0.21 17.89 -7.12
CA LEU A 295 -0.34 19.19 -6.46
C LEU A 295 0.99 19.97 -6.47
N VAL A 296 2.11 19.27 -6.25
CA VAL A 296 3.45 19.87 -6.40
C VAL A 296 3.66 20.35 -7.85
N MET A 297 3.26 19.56 -8.83
CA MET A 297 3.34 19.93 -10.24
C MET A 297 2.41 21.09 -10.62
N ALA A 298 1.19 21.14 -10.06
CA ALA A 298 0.25 22.24 -10.26
C ALA A 298 0.84 23.56 -9.76
N ARG A 299 1.49 23.53 -8.58
CA ARG A 299 2.23 24.69 -8.06
C ARG A 299 3.34 25.13 -9.01
N MET A 300 4.11 24.18 -9.54
CA MET A 300 5.17 24.45 -10.52
C MET A 300 4.62 24.99 -11.85
N ALA A 301 3.43 24.58 -12.25
CA ALA A 301 2.74 25.06 -13.45
C ALA A 301 2.12 26.46 -13.29
N GLY A 302 2.10 27.01 -12.06
CA GLY A 302 1.69 28.38 -11.78
C GLY A 302 0.44 28.53 -10.93
N VAL A 303 -0.15 27.44 -10.40
CA VAL A 303 -1.24 27.54 -9.42
C VAL A 303 -0.69 28.09 -8.11
N LYS A 304 -1.22 29.23 -7.65
CA LYS A 304 -0.77 29.92 -6.43
C LYS A 304 -1.93 30.04 -5.46
N ASP A 305 -1.90 29.24 -4.40
CA ASP A 305 -2.87 29.32 -3.31
C ASP A 305 -2.27 28.73 -2.02
N LYS A 306 -2.61 29.32 -0.87
CA LYS A 306 -2.13 28.86 0.44
C LYS A 306 -2.65 27.47 0.80
N ALA A 307 -3.87 27.11 0.40
CA ALA A 307 -4.46 25.80 0.64
C ALA A 307 -3.66 24.71 -0.08
N LEU A 308 -3.19 24.99 -1.31
CA LEU A 308 -2.34 24.09 -2.08
C LEU A 308 -1.01 23.81 -1.35
N ASP A 309 -0.32 24.86 -0.89
CA ASP A 309 0.94 24.73 -0.15
C ASP A 309 0.77 23.97 1.17
N GLN A 310 -0.33 24.23 1.88
CA GLN A 310 -0.65 23.51 3.12
C GLN A 310 -0.92 22.03 2.86
N ALA A 311 -1.65 21.69 1.79
CA ALA A 311 -1.95 20.30 1.45
C ALA A 311 -0.67 19.52 1.11
N ILE A 312 0.22 20.11 0.30
CA ILE A 312 1.52 19.51 -0.03
C ILE A 312 2.33 19.24 1.24
N GLU A 313 2.49 20.25 2.10
CA GLU A 313 3.34 20.12 3.29
C GLU A 313 2.78 19.11 4.32
N ARG A 314 1.45 19.02 4.46
CA ARG A 314 0.82 18.03 5.34
C ARG A 314 1.06 16.60 4.85
N SER A 315 0.86 16.33 3.56
CA SER A 315 1.15 15.00 3.00
C SER A 315 2.64 14.67 3.07
N ALA A 316 3.53 15.61 2.77
CA ALA A 316 4.98 15.41 2.87
C ALA A 316 5.40 15.05 4.31
N LYS A 317 4.90 15.78 5.31
CA LYS A 317 5.16 15.49 6.74
C LYS A 317 4.75 14.08 7.14
N LEU A 318 3.56 13.65 6.73
CA LEU A 318 3.07 12.28 6.96
C LEU A 318 4.03 11.24 6.35
N LEU A 319 4.41 11.44 5.10
CA LEU A 319 5.21 10.47 4.33
C LEU A 319 6.67 10.40 4.77
N ARG A 320 7.25 11.50 5.28
CA ARG A 320 8.62 11.53 5.84
C ARG A 320 8.82 10.52 6.96
N PHE A 321 7.75 10.14 7.66
CA PHE A 321 7.83 9.10 8.68
C PHE A 321 8.39 7.79 8.11
N TYR A 322 8.12 7.41 6.86
CA TYR A 322 8.50 6.09 6.33
C TYR A 322 9.94 6.01 5.81
N ILE A 323 10.65 7.14 5.69
CA ILE A 323 12.04 7.21 5.19
C ILE A 323 12.94 6.37 6.12
N GLY A 324 13.66 5.40 5.54
CA GLY A 324 14.58 4.51 6.27
C GLY A 324 13.91 3.35 7.01
N LYS A 325 12.57 3.23 6.97
CA LYS A 325 11.83 2.29 7.84
C LYS A 325 11.13 1.16 7.09
N GLY A 326 10.78 1.37 5.82
CA GLY A 326 10.12 0.39 4.97
C GLY A 326 9.42 1.06 3.78
N ALA A 327 8.80 0.26 2.93
CA ALA A 327 7.88 0.77 1.92
C ALA A 327 6.68 1.45 2.59
N ILE A 328 6.10 2.44 1.90
CA ILE A 328 4.88 3.10 2.38
C ILE A 328 3.75 2.06 2.31
N PRO A 329 3.03 1.78 3.41
CA PRO A 329 2.03 0.73 3.42
C PRO A 329 0.73 1.17 2.74
N TYR A 330 -0.16 0.23 2.45
CA TYR A 330 -1.57 0.55 2.30
C TYR A 330 -2.16 0.97 3.66
N GLY A 331 -3.10 1.92 3.69
CA GLY A 331 -3.69 2.34 4.96
C GLY A 331 -2.75 3.10 5.90
N ASP A 332 -3.28 3.45 7.08
CA ASP A 332 -2.52 4.02 8.19
C ASP A 332 -1.91 2.88 9.01
N HIS A 333 -0.92 2.20 8.44
CA HIS A 333 -0.28 1.01 9.01
C HIS A 333 1.22 1.21 9.25
N HIS A 334 1.85 0.19 9.83
CA HIS A 334 3.30 0.19 10.02
C HIS A 334 4.04 0.21 8.68
N PRO A 335 5.29 0.71 8.62
CA PRO A 335 6.12 0.61 7.43
C PRO A 335 6.10 -0.82 6.89
N TRP A 336 5.86 -0.97 5.59
CA TRP A 336 5.80 -2.27 4.93
C TRP A 336 7.21 -2.81 4.74
N ILE A 337 7.52 -3.97 5.32
CA ILE A 337 8.86 -4.55 5.33
C ILE A 337 8.89 -5.98 4.78
N GLU A 338 7.78 -6.45 4.20
CA GLU A 338 7.72 -7.76 3.55
C GLU A 338 8.42 -7.72 2.19
N ASN A 339 8.29 -6.60 1.47
CA ASN A 339 8.85 -6.36 0.14
C ASN A 339 9.43 -4.94 0.04
N HIS A 340 10.31 -4.70 -0.93
CA HIS A 340 10.89 -3.39 -1.19
C HIS A 340 9.90 -2.44 -1.88
N GLU A 341 8.76 -2.95 -2.32
CA GLU A 341 7.70 -2.18 -2.96
C GLU A 341 6.33 -2.70 -2.54
N ASP A 342 5.34 -1.81 -2.55
CA ASP A 342 3.93 -2.15 -2.42
C ASP A 342 3.13 -1.19 -3.33
N ASN A 343 2.53 -1.71 -4.41
CA ASN A 343 1.70 -0.98 -5.37
C ASN A 343 2.32 0.30 -5.98
N GLY A 344 3.64 0.31 -6.20
CA GLY A 344 4.40 1.40 -6.83
C GLY A 344 4.69 2.59 -5.90
N LYS A 345 4.32 2.50 -4.62
CA LYS A 345 4.38 3.60 -3.66
C LYS A 345 5.80 4.07 -3.36
N CYS A 346 6.81 3.20 -3.37
CA CYS A 346 8.21 3.60 -3.28
C CYS A 346 8.62 4.42 -4.51
N GLY A 347 8.30 3.95 -5.71
CA GLY A 347 8.55 4.71 -6.94
C GLY A 347 7.90 6.10 -6.94
N MET A 348 6.62 6.17 -6.53
CA MET A 348 5.89 7.43 -6.38
C MET A 348 6.56 8.37 -5.34
N ALA A 349 6.93 7.84 -4.17
CA ALA A 349 7.54 8.63 -3.11
C ALA A 349 8.92 9.16 -3.50
N ALA A 350 9.73 8.36 -4.21
CA ALA A 350 11.01 8.80 -4.74
C ALA A 350 10.85 10.03 -5.65
N VAL A 351 9.86 9.99 -6.55
CA VAL A 351 9.51 11.12 -7.42
C VAL A 351 9.02 12.33 -6.62
N LEU A 352 8.11 12.13 -5.65
CA LEU A 352 7.59 13.20 -4.81
C LEU A 352 8.71 13.95 -4.08
N PHE A 353 9.57 13.23 -3.36
CA PHE A 353 10.65 13.85 -2.59
C PHE A 353 11.70 14.50 -3.50
N ASN A 354 11.97 13.94 -4.68
CA ASN A 354 12.84 14.59 -5.66
C ASN A 354 12.25 15.94 -6.14
N LEU A 355 10.94 15.99 -6.41
CA LEU A 355 10.25 17.24 -6.80
C LEU A 355 10.26 18.26 -5.67
N LEU A 356 10.14 17.84 -4.41
CA LEU A 356 10.29 18.72 -3.24
C LEU A 356 11.74 19.15 -2.98
N GLY A 357 12.73 18.46 -3.56
CA GLY A 357 14.16 18.73 -3.33
C GLY A 357 14.71 18.08 -2.06
N GLU A 358 14.05 17.04 -1.55
CA GLU A 358 14.41 16.31 -0.33
C GLU A 358 15.21 15.05 -0.66
N SER A 359 16.54 15.13 -0.59
CA SER A 359 17.45 14.06 -0.99
C SER A 359 17.27 12.77 -0.21
N GLN A 360 17.11 12.84 1.12
CA GLN A 360 17.00 11.66 1.98
C GLN A 360 15.82 10.75 1.60
N GLY A 361 14.64 11.34 1.40
CA GLY A 361 13.45 10.59 0.97
C GLY A 361 13.60 10.07 -0.45
N ALA A 362 14.09 10.91 -1.37
CA ALA A 362 14.30 10.52 -2.75
C ALA A 362 15.28 9.34 -2.87
N GLU A 363 16.40 9.37 -2.13
CA GLU A 363 17.44 8.35 -2.14
C GLU A 363 16.95 7.02 -1.55
N PHE A 364 16.31 7.06 -0.37
CA PHE A 364 15.83 5.83 0.26
C PHE A 364 14.83 5.10 -0.64
N PHE A 365 13.81 5.81 -1.14
CA PHE A 365 12.78 5.19 -1.95
C PHE A 365 13.25 4.84 -3.39
N SER A 366 14.23 5.55 -3.94
CA SER A 366 14.84 5.14 -5.22
C SER A 366 15.66 3.86 -5.07
N ARG A 367 16.40 3.68 -3.95
CA ARG A 367 17.09 2.43 -3.66
C ARG A 367 16.13 1.26 -3.46
N MET A 368 15.03 1.47 -2.72
CA MET A 368 13.94 0.49 -2.60
C MET A 368 13.37 0.11 -3.98
N SER A 369 13.23 1.10 -4.87
CA SER A 369 12.74 0.85 -6.24
C SER A 369 13.71 -0.01 -7.07
N VAL A 370 15.02 0.19 -6.94
CA VAL A 370 16.06 -0.63 -7.59
C VAL A 370 16.08 -2.04 -7.03
N ALA A 371 15.94 -2.21 -5.70
CA ALA A 371 15.91 -3.51 -5.07
C ALA A 371 14.64 -4.32 -5.41
N SER A 372 13.53 -3.65 -5.71
CA SER A 372 12.27 -4.34 -6.05
C SER A 372 12.23 -4.79 -7.50
N HIS A 373 12.22 -6.11 -7.71
CA HIS A 373 12.10 -6.77 -9.01
C HIS A 373 11.43 -8.15 -8.89
N GLY A 374 11.14 -8.78 -10.03
CA GLY A 374 10.61 -10.14 -10.09
C GLY A 374 9.29 -10.29 -9.30
N PRO A 375 9.18 -11.29 -8.42
CA PRO A 375 7.97 -11.56 -7.63
C PRO A 375 7.47 -10.37 -6.79
N GLU A 376 8.36 -9.46 -6.37
CA GLU A 376 7.94 -8.27 -5.60
C GLU A 376 7.18 -7.26 -6.49
N ARG A 377 7.51 -7.21 -7.79
CA ARG A 377 6.85 -6.36 -8.79
C ARG A 377 5.66 -7.05 -9.45
N ASP A 378 5.60 -8.38 -9.44
CA ASP A 378 4.47 -9.16 -9.92
C ASP A 378 3.22 -9.02 -9.04
N GLY A 379 3.37 -8.63 -7.76
CA GLY A 379 2.24 -8.40 -6.85
C GLY A 379 1.67 -6.98 -6.91
N GLY A 380 0.73 -6.70 -6.00
CA GLY A 380 0.10 -5.39 -5.82
C GLY A 380 -1.36 -5.53 -5.43
N HIS A 381 -1.89 -4.56 -4.69
CA HIS A 381 -3.31 -4.56 -4.35
C HIS A 381 -4.12 -4.37 -5.63
N THR A 382 -5.08 -5.28 -5.87
CA THR A 382 -5.94 -5.37 -7.06
C THR A 382 -5.22 -5.58 -8.40
N GLY A 383 -3.92 -5.92 -8.38
CA GLY A 383 -3.08 -6.18 -9.56
C GLY A 383 -1.76 -5.40 -9.53
N ASN A 384 -0.91 -5.56 -10.55
CA ASN A 384 0.46 -5.02 -10.54
C ASN A 384 0.69 -3.76 -11.42
N PHE A 385 -0.36 -3.16 -11.99
CA PHE A 385 -0.24 -2.03 -12.91
C PHE A 385 0.60 -0.87 -12.34
N PHE A 386 0.29 -0.41 -11.13
CA PHE A 386 1.02 0.69 -10.49
C PHE A 386 2.44 0.32 -10.10
N ASN A 387 2.66 -0.96 -9.75
CA ASN A 387 3.97 -1.51 -9.44
C ASN A 387 4.93 -1.40 -10.64
N ILE A 388 4.42 -1.61 -11.85
CA ILE A 388 5.19 -1.50 -13.10
C ILE A 388 5.29 -0.04 -13.55
N LEU A 389 4.19 0.72 -13.55
CA LEU A 389 4.15 2.12 -13.97
C LEU A 389 5.20 2.98 -13.25
N TRP A 390 5.29 2.83 -11.93
CA TRP A 390 6.15 3.67 -11.10
C TRP A 390 7.56 3.10 -10.86
N ALA A 391 7.87 1.92 -11.41
CA ALA A 391 9.19 1.31 -11.26
C ALA A 391 10.30 2.20 -11.85
N MET A 392 10.23 2.49 -13.16
CA MET A 392 11.28 3.25 -13.85
C MET A 392 11.43 4.71 -13.39
N PRO A 393 10.35 5.46 -13.11
CA PRO A 393 10.46 6.77 -12.47
C PRO A 393 11.27 6.77 -11.16
N GLY A 394 11.09 5.75 -10.31
CA GLY A 394 11.86 5.59 -9.07
C GLY A 394 13.29 5.13 -9.31
N VAL A 395 13.48 4.10 -10.14
CA VAL A 395 14.80 3.50 -10.45
C VAL A 395 15.74 4.53 -11.10
N ALA A 396 15.25 5.32 -12.05
CA ALA A 396 16.08 6.25 -12.81
C ALA A 396 16.66 7.40 -11.98
N LEU A 397 16.07 7.70 -10.80
CA LEU A 397 16.63 8.70 -9.89
C LEU A 397 17.98 8.26 -9.31
N SER A 398 18.21 6.95 -9.17
CA SER A 398 19.50 6.36 -8.78
C SER A 398 20.52 6.35 -9.93
N GLY A 399 20.11 6.74 -11.14
CA GLY A 399 20.99 7.01 -12.27
C GLY A 399 21.00 5.97 -13.38
N PRO A 400 21.72 6.27 -14.49
CA PRO A 400 21.70 5.44 -15.69
C PRO A 400 22.21 4.01 -15.49
N GLN A 401 23.16 3.80 -14.57
CA GLN A 401 23.68 2.46 -14.23
C GLN A 401 22.63 1.65 -13.47
N ALA A 402 21.97 2.25 -12.48
CA ALA A 402 20.88 1.61 -11.75
C ALA A 402 19.74 1.19 -12.69
N ALA A 403 19.36 2.09 -13.60
CA ALA A 403 18.37 1.79 -14.62
C ALA A 403 18.80 0.66 -15.56
N GLY A 404 20.06 0.65 -16.00
CA GLY A 404 20.60 -0.40 -16.87
C GLY A 404 20.61 -1.78 -16.20
N VAL A 405 21.12 -1.87 -14.98
CA VAL A 405 21.15 -3.14 -14.22
C VAL A 405 19.73 -3.63 -13.94
N TRP A 406 18.81 -2.76 -13.55
CA TRP A 406 17.41 -3.14 -13.29
C TRP A 406 16.69 -3.60 -14.57
N MET A 407 16.92 -2.93 -15.70
CA MET A 407 16.42 -3.41 -17.00
C MET A 407 17.00 -4.77 -17.36
N SER A 408 18.27 -5.02 -17.06
CA SER A 408 18.89 -6.33 -17.29
C SER A 408 18.32 -7.45 -16.40
N GLU A 409 17.98 -7.15 -15.14
CA GLU A 409 17.41 -8.14 -14.21
C GLU A 409 15.94 -8.43 -14.53
N PHE A 410 15.13 -7.39 -14.75
CA PHE A 410 13.68 -7.50 -14.80
C PHE A 410 13.03 -6.73 -15.95
N GLY A 411 13.34 -5.44 -16.10
CA GLY A 411 12.59 -4.56 -16.99
C GLY A 411 12.58 -4.99 -18.46
N ALA A 412 13.72 -5.41 -19.02
CA ALA A 412 13.84 -5.72 -20.45
C ALA A 412 12.95 -6.89 -20.87
N TRP A 413 13.05 -8.03 -20.17
CA TRP A 413 12.26 -9.21 -20.53
C TRP A 413 10.78 -8.96 -20.29
N TYR A 414 10.40 -8.26 -19.22
CA TYR A 414 9.01 -7.98 -18.88
C TYR A 414 8.38 -7.02 -19.91
N PHE A 415 9.11 -5.98 -20.31
CA PHE A 415 8.62 -4.98 -21.26
C PHE A 415 8.53 -5.56 -22.67
N ASP A 416 9.49 -6.39 -23.08
CA ASP A 416 9.42 -7.11 -24.36
C ASP A 416 8.27 -8.13 -24.39
N LEU A 417 7.97 -8.77 -23.26
CA LEU A 417 6.81 -9.65 -23.11
C LEU A 417 5.48 -8.88 -23.19
N ALA A 418 5.41 -7.69 -22.60
CA ALA A 418 4.23 -6.81 -22.63
C ALA A 418 3.93 -6.18 -23.99
N ARG A 419 4.96 -5.95 -24.82
CA ARG A 419 4.82 -5.29 -26.11
C ARG A 419 4.15 -6.17 -27.14
N GLY A 420 3.03 -5.73 -27.70
CA GLY A 420 2.34 -6.37 -28.81
C GLY A 420 2.92 -6.01 -30.19
N THR A 421 2.30 -6.56 -31.23
CA THR A 421 2.66 -6.40 -32.65
C THR A 421 2.50 -4.97 -33.17
N ASN A 422 1.52 -4.23 -32.65
CA ASN A 422 1.10 -2.90 -33.11
C ASN A 422 1.50 -1.76 -32.15
N GLY A 423 2.64 -1.91 -31.46
CA GLY A 423 3.15 -0.91 -30.51
C GLY A 423 2.29 -0.69 -29.25
N VAL A 424 1.21 -1.46 -29.06
CA VAL A 424 0.43 -1.54 -27.82
C VAL A 424 1.25 -2.26 -26.76
N PHE A 425 1.20 -1.81 -25.52
CA PHE A 425 1.66 -2.62 -24.39
C PHE A 425 0.47 -3.13 -23.60
N LEU A 426 0.35 -4.44 -23.53
CA LEU A 426 -0.72 -5.08 -22.78
C LEU A 426 -0.34 -5.18 -21.30
N HIS A 427 -1.34 -5.01 -20.44
CA HIS A 427 -1.20 -5.38 -19.04
C HIS A 427 -0.90 -6.87 -18.92
N GLN A 428 0.18 -7.23 -18.20
CA GLN A 428 0.59 -8.62 -18.01
C GLN A 428 -0.06 -9.23 -16.78
N GLY A 429 -0.38 -8.43 -15.75
CA GLY A 429 -0.98 -8.90 -14.51
C GLY A 429 -0.08 -9.81 -13.65
N PRO A 430 -0.54 -10.10 -12.41
CA PRO A 430 0.13 -11.03 -11.52
C PRO A 430 0.02 -12.48 -12.03
N PRO A 431 0.88 -13.40 -11.53
CA PRO A 431 0.78 -14.84 -11.78
C PRO A 431 -0.40 -15.51 -11.06
N GLU A 432 -1.63 -15.21 -11.48
CA GLU A 432 -2.88 -15.77 -10.94
C GLU A 432 -3.79 -16.32 -12.04
N ASN A 433 -4.79 -17.11 -11.63
CA ASN A 433 -5.77 -17.69 -12.54
C ASN A 433 -6.84 -16.66 -12.99
N GLU A 434 -7.17 -15.70 -12.13
CA GLU A 434 -8.22 -14.71 -12.37
C GLU A 434 -7.66 -13.41 -12.95
N GLU A 435 -8.50 -12.69 -13.68
CA GLU A 435 -8.19 -11.36 -14.18
C GLU A 435 -8.13 -10.35 -13.02
N ASP A 436 -7.12 -9.48 -13.03
CA ASP A 436 -7.01 -8.39 -12.05
C ASP A 436 -7.83 -7.16 -12.47
N SER A 437 -7.89 -6.13 -11.60
CA SER A 437 -8.74 -4.96 -11.82
C SER A 437 -8.30 -4.04 -12.97
N TYR A 438 -7.11 -4.26 -13.55
CA TYR A 438 -6.54 -3.46 -14.64
C TYR A 438 -6.61 -4.20 -15.99
N THR A 439 -7.23 -5.37 -16.02
CA THR A 439 -7.45 -6.15 -17.24
C THR A 439 -8.23 -5.30 -18.26
N GLY A 440 -7.72 -5.24 -19.49
CA GLY A 440 -8.30 -4.47 -20.58
C GLY A 440 -7.89 -2.99 -20.65
N TRP A 441 -7.11 -2.48 -19.69
CA TRP A 441 -6.59 -1.10 -19.78
C TRP A 441 -5.58 -0.94 -20.93
N ASP A 442 -5.62 0.22 -21.62
CA ASP A 442 -4.56 0.61 -22.54
C ASP A 442 -3.35 1.12 -21.76
N SER A 443 -2.50 0.17 -21.34
CA SER A 443 -1.30 0.43 -20.54
C SER A 443 -0.14 1.04 -21.35
N THR A 444 -0.31 1.30 -22.64
CA THR A 444 0.76 1.76 -23.56
C THR A 444 1.54 2.95 -23.01
N GLY A 445 0.85 3.99 -22.55
CA GLY A 445 1.45 5.22 -22.07
C GLY A 445 2.37 5.00 -20.87
N GLY A 446 2.01 4.08 -19.97
CA GLY A 446 2.84 3.74 -18.81
C GLY A 446 4.21 3.20 -19.19
N TYR A 447 4.27 2.30 -20.18
CA TYR A 447 5.54 1.75 -20.68
C TYR A 447 6.31 2.78 -21.52
N LEU A 448 5.63 3.55 -22.37
CA LEU A 448 6.29 4.56 -23.20
C LEU A 448 6.90 5.69 -22.37
N LEU A 449 6.30 6.06 -21.25
CA LEU A 449 6.90 7.00 -20.30
C LEU A 449 8.24 6.50 -19.76
N ALA A 450 8.34 5.20 -19.43
CA ALA A 450 9.60 4.59 -19.03
C ALA A 450 10.66 4.65 -20.14
N TYR A 451 10.26 4.41 -21.41
CA TYR A 451 11.16 4.57 -22.56
C TYR A 451 11.53 6.03 -22.87
N ALA A 452 10.68 6.99 -22.49
CA ALA A 452 10.93 8.42 -22.66
C ALA A 452 11.81 9.04 -21.57
N MET A 453 12.09 8.32 -20.47
CA MET A 453 12.93 8.80 -19.36
C MET A 453 14.26 9.43 -19.81
N PRO A 454 15.03 8.87 -20.77
CA PRO A 454 16.28 9.49 -21.21
C PRO A 454 16.11 10.86 -21.86
N LEU A 455 14.93 11.16 -22.43
CA LEU A 455 14.65 12.43 -23.11
C LEU A 455 14.49 13.61 -22.14
N LYS A 456 14.11 13.33 -20.87
CA LYS A 456 13.93 14.32 -19.81
C LYS A 456 13.04 15.51 -20.20
N LYS A 457 12.03 15.28 -21.05
CA LYS A 457 11.15 16.34 -21.57
C LYS A 457 10.13 16.80 -20.53
N LEU A 458 9.69 15.89 -19.67
CA LEU A 458 8.72 16.11 -18.58
C LEU A 458 9.37 15.90 -17.22
N TYR A 459 8.79 16.50 -16.17
CA TYR A 459 9.23 16.28 -14.79
C TYR A 459 9.05 14.83 -14.36
N LEU A 460 7.95 14.18 -14.75
CA LEU A 460 7.74 12.74 -14.56
C LEU A 460 8.83 11.89 -15.25
N THR A 461 9.38 12.38 -16.35
CA THR A 461 10.48 11.73 -17.09
C THR A 461 11.88 12.21 -16.71
N GLY A 462 12.04 12.90 -15.56
CA GLY A 462 13.35 13.31 -15.06
C GLY A 462 13.87 14.65 -15.60
N LYS A 463 13.01 15.58 -16.01
CA LYS A 463 13.39 16.98 -16.35
C LYS A 463 14.08 17.69 -15.19
N LYS A 464 13.62 17.47 -13.95
CA LYS A 464 14.34 17.90 -12.75
C LYS A 464 15.51 16.97 -12.49
N SER A 465 16.70 17.54 -12.36
CA SER A 465 17.89 16.79 -11.93
C SER A 465 17.64 16.04 -10.62
N ALA A 466 18.15 14.82 -10.54
CA ALA A 466 18.01 14.00 -9.34
C ALA A 466 18.71 14.66 -8.15
N ALA A 467 18.02 14.73 -7.01
CA ALA A 467 18.58 15.12 -5.71
C ALA A 467 19.32 13.95 -5.01
N VAL A 468 19.59 12.86 -5.74
CA VAL A 468 20.07 11.58 -5.21
C VAL A 468 21.47 11.28 -5.76
N PRO A 469 22.41 10.78 -4.93
CA PRO A 469 23.69 10.27 -5.40
C PRO A 469 23.51 9.19 -6.46
N GLN A 470 24.17 9.35 -7.60
CA GLN A 470 24.10 8.38 -8.68
C GLN A 470 24.89 7.13 -8.32
N LEU A 471 24.32 5.96 -8.54
CA LEU A 471 24.98 4.68 -8.26
C LEU A 471 25.92 4.31 -9.41
N ASP A 472 27.06 3.75 -9.05
CA ASP A 472 27.87 2.97 -10.00
C ASP A 472 27.25 1.58 -10.22
N VAL A 473 27.86 0.79 -11.12
CA VAL A 473 27.37 -0.54 -11.46
C VAL A 473 27.41 -1.50 -10.27
N ALA A 474 28.46 -1.45 -9.44
CA ALA A 474 28.63 -2.37 -8.32
C ALA A 474 27.59 -2.09 -7.22
N ALA A 475 27.37 -0.83 -6.87
CA ALA A 475 26.35 -0.41 -5.92
C ALA A 475 24.95 -0.76 -6.44
N ALA A 476 24.65 -0.52 -7.72
CA ALA A 476 23.38 -0.91 -8.33
C ALA A 476 23.15 -2.43 -8.28
N GLN A 477 24.17 -3.23 -8.61
CA GLN A 477 24.11 -4.69 -8.52
C GLN A 477 23.90 -5.17 -7.09
N SER A 478 24.54 -4.53 -6.11
CA SER A 478 24.33 -4.84 -4.69
C SER A 478 22.84 -4.69 -4.30
N LEU A 479 22.18 -3.62 -4.74
CA LEU A 479 20.74 -3.42 -4.48
C LEU A 479 19.87 -4.48 -5.15
N ILE A 480 20.22 -4.93 -6.37
CA ILE A 480 19.51 -6.04 -7.03
C ILE A 480 19.63 -7.34 -6.23
N LEU A 481 20.80 -7.59 -5.65
CA LEU A 481 21.02 -8.76 -4.78
C LEU A 481 20.23 -8.67 -3.47
N ASP A 482 20.05 -7.48 -2.91
CA ASP A 482 19.21 -7.25 -1.72
C ASP A 482 17.73 -7.62 -1.97
N GLY A 483 17.25 -7.50 -3.22
CA GLY A 483 15.90 -7.88 -3.64
C GLY A 483 15.64 -9.38 -3.79
N ARG A 484 16.68 -10.22 -3.77
CA ARG A 484 16.56 -11.67 -4.05
C ARG A 484 16.10 -12.47 -2.81
N GLY A 485 15.70 -13.72 -3.06
CA GLY A 485 15.45 -14.70 -2.00
C GLY A 485 14.05 -14.68 -1.40
N TRP A 486 13.09 -14.05 -2.07
CA TRP A 486 11.69 -14.03 -1.66
C TRP A 486 10.74 -14.22 -2.84
N THR A 487 9.71 -15.02 -2.61
CA THR A 487 8.53 -15.15 -3.48
C THR A 487 7.30 -15.35 -2.58
N ASN A 488 6.10 -15.17 -3.11
CA ASN A 488 4.87 -15.53 -2.40
C ASN A 488 4.78 -17.03 -2.05
N LYS A 489 5.39 -17.90 -2.88
CA LYS A 489 5.46 -19.36 -2.68
C LYS A 489 6.51 -19.80 -1.65
N ASP A 490 7.66 -19.16 -1.63
CA ASP A 490 8.80 -19.45 -0.76
C ASP A 490 9.39 -18.13 -0.21
N ARG A 491 9.15 -17.90 1.09
CA ARG A 491 9.51 -16.68 1.81
C ARG A 491 10.75 -16.84 2.70
N HIS A 492 11.30 -18.05 2.83
CA HIS A 492 12.22 -18.36 3.93
C HIS A 492 13.48 -19.11 3.49
N ARG A 493 13.40 -20.01 2.51
CA ARG A 493 14.47 -20.97 2.19
C ARG A 493 15.82 -20.31 1.91
N PHE A 494 15.82 -19.18 1.21
CA PHE A 494 17.05 -18.46 0.89
C PHE A 494 17.80 -17.99 2.14
N TYR A 495 17.10 -17.36 3.09
CA TYR A 495 17.72 -16.87 4.33
C TYR A 495 18.00 -18.01 5.30
N ASP A 496 17.16 -19.04 5.33
CA ASP A 496 17.36 -20.23 6.16
C ASP A 496 18.61 -21.03 5.76
N ALA A 497 19.10 -20.87 4.52
CA ALA A 497 20.34 -21.49 4.05
C ALA A 497 21.62 -20.72 4.40
N LEU A 498 21.53 -19.47 4.89
CA LEU A 498 22.69 -18.64 5.24
C LEU A 498 23.30 -19.04 6.59
N THR A 499 24.60 -18.83 6.81
CA THR A 499 25.22 -19.04 8.14
C THR A 499 24.78 -17.96 9.14
N ASP A 500 25.00 -18.19 10.44
CA ASP A 500 24.66 -17.20 11.46
C ASP A 500 25.48 -15.90 11.28
N GLU A 501 26.75 -15.99 10.85
CA GLU A 501 27.59 -14.83 10.53
C GLU A 501 27.04 -14.04 9.35
N GLN A 502 26.58 -14.73 8.30
CA GLN A 502 25.96 -14.10 7.14
C GLN A 502 24.64 -13.41 7.51
N LEU A 503 23.85 -14.00 8.40
CA LEU A 503 22.63 -13.37 8.89
C LEU A 503 22.92 -12.15 9.76
N LEU A 504 23.92 -12.23 10.66
CA LEU A 504 24.37 -11.10 11.48
C LEU A 504 24.90 -9.95 10.61
N GLU A 505 25.60 -10.23 9.52
CA GLU A 505 26.01 -9.21 8.56
C GLU A 505 24.80 -8.59 7.85
N ARG A 506 23.82 -9.40 7.43
CA ARG A 506 22.59 -8.89 6.81
C ARG A 506 21.72 -8.05 7.76
N LEU A 507 21.83 -8.22 9.08
CA LEU A 507 21.19 -7.30 10.03
C LEU A 507 21.78 -5.88 9.98
N ARG A 508 22.98 -5.68 9.41
CA ARG A 508 23.60 -4.36 9.24
C ARG A 508 23.20 -3.66 7.93
N ASN A 509 22.44 -4.34 7.07
CA ASN A 509 22.08 -3.85 5.74
C ASN A 509 21.18 -2.59 5.83
N TRP A 510 21.31 -1.69 4.87
CA TRP A 510 20.50 -0.46 4.75
C TRP A 510 19.00 -0.75 4.59
N SER A 511 18.66 -1.88 3.96
CA SER A 511 17.28 -2.27 3.66
C SER A 511 16.60 -2.85 4.89
N PRO A 512 15.49 -2.25 5.35
CA PRO A 512 14.69 -2.80 6.45
C PRO A 512 14.11 -4.19 6.11
N VAL A 513 13.87 -4.48 4.82
CA VAL A 513 13.37 -5.79 4.34
C VAL A 513 14.44 -6.87 4.51
N VAL A 514 15.69 -6.57 4.16
CA VAL A 514 16.81 -7.51 4.32
C VAL A 514 17.05 -7.81 5.80
N ARG A 515 17.02 -6.78 6.65
CA ARG A 515 17.15 -6.94 8.11
C ARG A 515 16.02 -7.79 8.69
N GLU A 516 14.79 -7.53 8.28
CA GLU A 516 13.61 -8.29 8.76
C GLU A 516 13.73 -9.77 8.39
N ARG A 517 14.03 -10.08 7.12
CA ARG A 517 14.17 -11.47 6.65
C ARG A 517 15.32 -12.20 7.36
N ALA A 518 16.44 -11.51 7.61
CA ALA A 518 17.56 -12.08 8.35
C ALA A 518 17.21 -12.32 9.84
N ALA A 519 16.52 -11.36 10.48
CA ALA A 519 16.06 -11.49 11.85
C ALA A 519 15.06 -12.65 12.01
N MET A 520 14.13 -12.81 11.08
CA MET A 520 13.21 -13.95 11.03
C MET A 520 13.94 -15.29 10.97
N ALA A 521 14.98 -15.40 10.13
CA ALA A 521 15.78 -16.61 10.01
C ALA A 521 16.58 -16.92 11.30
N LEU A 522 17.20 -15.91 11.91
CA LEU A 522 17.85 -16.04 13.22
C LEU A 522 16.86 -16.48 14.31
N GLY A 523 15.64 -15.94 14.30
CA GLY A 523 14.57 -16.28 15.24
C GLY A 523 14.12 -17.75 15.19
N ARG A 524 14.28 -18.43 14.04
CA ARG A 524 13.99 -19.86 13.89
C ARG A 524 15.13 -20.78 14.39
N ARG A 525 16.27 -20.20 14.76
CA ARG A 525 17.49 -20.92 15.15
C ARG A 525 17.82 -20.68 16.62
N ASN A 526 18.75 -21.46 17.16
CA ASN A 526 19.34 -21.22 18.48
C ASN A 526 20.51 -20.22 18.41
N ALA A 527 20.28 -19.04 17.81
CA ALA A 527 21.31 -18.03 17.62
C ALA A 527 21.75 -17.36 18.95
N PRO A 528 23.04 -17.03 19.12
CA PRO A 528 23.54 -16.37 20.32
C PRO A 528 23.04 -14.91 20.40
N VAL A 529 22.68 -14.47 21.61
CA VAL A 529 22.17 -13.12 21.87
C VAL A 529 23.29 -12.08 21.95
N SER A 530 24.50 -12.47 22.40
CA SER A 530 25.62 -11.54 22.65
C SER A 530 25.98 -10.66 21.44
N PRO A 531 26.07 -11.19 20.19
CA PRO A 531 26.35 -10.34 19.03
C PRO A 531 25.28 -9.26 18.78
N LEU A 532 24.01 -9.52 19.12
CA LEU A 532 22.94 -8.52 18.98
C LEU A 532 23.05 -7.44 20.06
N ILE A 533 23.47 -7.80 21.29
CA ILE A 533 23.73 -6.83 22.36
C ILE A 533 24.87 -5.89 21.95
N GLU A 534 25.98 -6.42 21.44
CA GLU A 534 27.09 -5.60 20.93
C GLU A 534 26.63 -4.71 19.76
N MET A 535 25.79 -5.23 18.88
CA MET A 535 25.27 -4.49 17.73
C MET A 535 24.36 -3.32 18.14
N LEU A 536 23.69 -3.37 19.31
CA LEU A 536 22.94 -2.22 19.85
C LEU A 536 23.82 -0.99 20.13
N ASP A 537 25.13 -1.16 20.33
CA ASP A 537 26.09 -0.08 20.55
C ASP A 537 26.87 0.32 19.26
N SER A 538 26.53 -0.25 18.09
CA SER A 538 27.18 0.06 16.80
C SER A 538 27.09 1.55 16.42
N PRO A 539 28.09 2.16 15.75
CA PRO A 539 27.92 3.52 15.22
C PRO A 539 26.90 3.62 14.08
N SER A 540 26.53 2.50 13.45
CA SER A 540 25.52 2.46 12.38
C SER A 540 24.11 2.33 12.96
N LEU A 541 23.21 3.25 12.62
CA LEU A 541 21.79 3.15 12.98
C LEU A 541 21.11 1.93 12.37
N ASP A 542 21.47 1.56 11.13
CA ASP A 542 20.92 0.37 10.47
C ASP A 542 21.26 -0.91 11.23
N ALA A 543 22.49 -1.02 11.73
CA ALA A 543 22.89 -2.13 12.59
C ALA A 543 22.11 -2.15 13.91
N ARG A 544 21.87 -0.99 14.54
CA ARG A 544 21.04 -0.92 15.76
C ARG A 544 19.59 -1.31 15.51
N TYR A 545 19.02 -0.93 14.36
CA TYR A 545 17.68 -1.40 13.95
C TYR A 545 17.68 -2.91 13.76
N GLY A 546 18.68 -3.46 13.06
CA GLY A 546 18.84 -4.90 12.86
C GLY A 546 18.98 -5.67 14.16
N ALA A 547 19.73 -5.13 15.13
CA ALA A 547 19.84 -5.71 16.47
C ALA A 547 18.47 -5.81 17.16
N CYS A 548 17.69 -4.72 17.13
CA CYS A 548 16.32 -4.72 17.68
C CYS A 548 15.42 -5.73 16.95
N GLN A 549 15.45 -5.77 15.62
CA GLN A 549 14.69 -6.75 14.81
C GLN A 549 15.08 -8.19 15.17
N GLY A 550 16.38 -8.49 15.27
CA GLY A 550 16.87 -9.79 15.74
C GLY A 550 16.29 -10.16 17.10
N LEU A 551 16.34 -9.23 18.06
CA LEU A 551 15.81 -9.45 19.42
C LEU A 551 14.27 -9.63 19.44
N ILE A 552 13.53 -8.93 18.57
CA ILE A 552 12.09 -9.15 18.38
C ILE A 552 11.80 -10.61 18.00
N PHE A 553 12.56 -11.17 17.05
CA PHE A 553 12.36 -12.55 16.60
C PHE A 553 12.95 -13.63 17.51
N LEU A 554 13.96 -13.29 18.33
CA LEU A 554 14.43 -14.18 19.40
C LEU A 554 13.41 -14.31 20.55
N ARG A 555 12.53 -13.31 20.73
CA ARG A 555 11.49 -13.26 21.78
C ARG A 555 12.11 -13.42 23.17
N GLY A 556 11.54 -14.26 24.04
CA GLY A 556 12.03 -14.49 25.40
C GLY A 556 13.51 -14.91 25.49
N ARG A 557 14.08 -15.49 24.42
CA ARG A 557 15.52 -15.80 24.38
C ARG A 557 16.39 -14.54 24.40
N GLY A 558 15.87 -13.40 23.98
CA GLY A 558 16.52 -12.09 24.05
C GLY A 558 16.57 -11.47 25.45
N ALA A 559 16.10 -12.14 26.51
CA ALA A 559 16.11 -11.62 27.88
C ALA A 559 17.46 -11.02 28.36
N PRO A 560 18.64 -11.57 27.99
CA PRO A 560 19.92 -10.96 28.34
C PRO A 560 20.11 -9.52 27.80
N ALA A 561 19.35 -9.11 26.79
CA ALA A 561 19.48 -7.78 26.17
C ALA A 561 18.62 -6.69 26.83
N VAL A 562 17.83 -7.00 27.88
CA VAL A 562 16.86 -6.05 28.46
C VAL A 562 17.53 -4.73 28.91
N ASP A 563 18.69 -4.79 29.58
CA ASP A 563 19.37 -3.58 30.07
C ASP A 563 19.92 -2.73 28.92
N ALA A 564 20.47 -3.37 27.89
CA ALA A 564 20.95 -2.68 26.69
C ALA A 564 19.79 -2.03 25.91
N LEU A 565 18.64 -2.70 25.82
CA LEU A 565 17.43 -2.15 25.21
C LEU A 565 16.85 -0.99 26.02
N GLN A 566 16.85 -1.06 27.36
CA GLN A 566 16.45 0.07 28.21
C GLN A 566 17.34 1.31 28.01
N LYS A 567 18.66 1.12 27.90
CA LYS A 567 19.59 2.20 27.52
C LYS A 567 19.24 2.78 26.14
N THR A 568 18.85 1.92 25.20
CA THR A 568 18.47 2.31 23.83
C THR A 568 17.20 3.17 23.79
N LEU A 569 16.28 3.03 24.76
CA LEU A 569 15.10 3.89 24.89
C LEU A 569 15.43 5.37 25.13
N SER A 570 16.66 5.71 25.52
CA SER A 570 17.12 7.09 25.70
C SER A 570 17.81 7.68 24.46
N HIS A 571 17.90 6.92 23.37
CA HIS A 571 18.54 7.38 22.14
C HIS A 571 17.72 8.50 21.45
N PRO A 572 18.34 9.53 20.82
CA PRO A 572 17.62 10.63 20.17
C PRO A 572 16.79 10.21 18.95
N ASP A 573 17.19 9.14 18.25
CA ASP A 573 16.43 8.60 17.13
C ASP A 573 15.09 7.98 17.60
N LEU A 574 13.99 8.49 17.04
CA LEU A 574 12.62 8.09 17.39
C LEU A 574 12.30 6.65 16.99
N TRP A 575 12.76 6.18 15.83
CA TRP A 575 12.43 4.84 15.36
C TRP A 575 13.19 3.77 16.14
N LEU A 576 14.40 4.08 16.59
CA LEU A 576 15.20 3.17 17.39
C LEU A 576 14.56 2.97 18.77
N ARG A 577 14.03 4.04 19.38
CA ARG A 577 13.24 3.92 20.61
C ARG A 577 12.01 3.03 20.41
N ILE A 578 11.29 3.19 19.30
CA ILE A 578 10.13 2.34 18.96
C ILE A 578 10.54 0.88 18.80
N LYS A 579 11.60 0.60 18.05
CA LYS A 579 12.09 -0.77 17.83
C LYS A 579 12.63 -1.42 19.10
N ALA A 580 13.26 -0.66 19.99
CA ALA A 580 13.66 -1.14 21.30
C ALA A 580 12.45 -1.48 22.18
N ALA A 581 11.40 -0.65 22.18
CA ALA A 581 10.16 -0.93 22.90
C ALA A 581 9.44 -2.19 22.37
N GLU A 582 9.42 -2.38 21.05
CA GLU A 582 8.89 -3.59 20.40
C GLU A 582 9.70 -4.84 20.80
N ALA A 583 11.03 -4.75 20.79
CA ALA A 583 11.92 -5.84 21.24
C ALA A 583 11.70 -6.21 22.71
N LEU A 584 11.61 -5.20 23.61
CA LEU A 584 11.29 -5.42 25.01
C LEU A 584 9.92 -6.11 25.18
N THR A 585 8.93 -5.69 24.39
CA THR A 585 7.59 -6.32 24.41
C THR A 585 7.65 -7.79 23.96
N ALA A 586 8.42 -8.09 22.91
CA ALA A 586 8.60 -9.44 22.40
C ALA A 586 9.36 -10.37 23.37
N ILE A 587 10.27 -9.82 24.19
CA ILE A 587 10.96 -10.54 25.27
C ILE A 587 9.97 -10.96 26.37
N GLY A 588 8.99 -10.11 26.69
CA GLY A 588 7.93 -10.40 27.66
C GLY A 588 8.34 -10.11 29.11
N ALA A 589 7.96 -11.00 30.04
CA ALA A 589 8.03 -10.73 31.49
C ALA A 589 9.36 -10.18 32.03
N PRO A 590 10.56 -10.65 31.59
CA PRO A 590 11.84 -10.08 32.05
C PRO A 590 12.00 -8.59 31.72
N ALA A 591 11.32 -8.09 30.69
CA ALA A 591 11.41 -6.72 30.20
C ALA A 591 10.39 -5.77 30.88
N THR A 592 9.43 -6.26 31.66
CA THR A 592 8.38 -5.43 32.29
C THR A 592 8.95 -4.33 33.18
N LYS A 593 10.17 -4.49 33.70
CA LYS A 593 10.89 -3.41 34.43
C LYS A 593 11.13 -2.14 33.58
N ALA A 594 10.97 -2.19 32.26
CA ALA A 594 11.05 -1.03 31.36
C ALA A 594 9.74 -0.22 31.29
N ALA A 595 8.62 -0.74 31.81
CA ALA A 595 7.32 -0.10 31.70
C ALA A 595 7.28 1.35 32.23
N PRO A 596 7.93 1.73 33.35
CA PRO A 596 7.95 3.12 33.82
C PRO A 596 8.54 4.09 32.79
N GLN A 597 9.69 3.76 32.20
CA GLN A 597 10.35 4.59 31.20
C GLN A 597 9.50 4.72 29.92
N LEU A 598 8.83 3.63 29.51
CA LEU A 598 7.93 3.65 28.35
C LEU A 598 6.68 4.51 28.59
N LEU A 599 6.11 4.49 29.80
CA LEU A 599 4.99 5.36 30.18
C LEU A 599 5.40 6.84 30.13
N GLU A 600 6.60 7.17 30.60
CA GLU A 600 7.15 8.52 30.52
C GLU A 600 7.35 8.97 29.07
N LEU A 601 7.92 8.11 28.21
CA LEU A 601 8.11 8.39 26.79
C LEU A 601 6.78 8.52 26.03
N LEU A 602 5.76 7.73 26.36
CA LEU A 602 4.42 7.83 25.75
C LEU A 602 3.75 9.18 26.08
N ALA A 603 4.00 9.70 27.28
CA ALA A 603 3.49 10.98 27.72
C ALA A 603 4.19 12.19 27.08
N GLN A 604 5.33 12.01 26.41
CA GLN A 604 6.05 13.07 25.70
C GLN A 604 5.46 13.28 24.31
N VAL A 605 5.23 14.54 23.94
CA VAL A 605 4.69 14.93 22.63
C VAL A 605 5.69 15.85 21.94
N ASP A 606 6.23 15.42 20.81
CA ASP A 606 7.11 16.24 19.97
C ASP A 606 6.35 16.68 18.71
N VAL A 607 5.64 17.81 18.82
CA VAL A 607 4.85 18.35 17.71
C VAL A 607 5.69 18.76 16.48
N LYS A 608 7.01 18.90 16.64
CA LYS A 608 7.90 19.37 15.58
C LYS A 608 8.44 18.20 14.76
N ASN A 609 9.03 17.21 15.41
CA ASN A 609 9.69 16.08 14.73
C ASN A 609 8.81 14.81 14.69
N ASP A 610 7.77 14.74 15.52
CA ASP A 610 6.77 13.68 15.53
C ASP A 610 5.35 14.26 15.52
N PRO A 611 4.97 15.04 14.49
CA PRO A 611 3.71 15.79 14.47
C PRO A 611 2.46 14.91 14.56
N ARG A 612 2.56 13.62 14.23
CA ARG A 612 1.47 12.64 14.34
C ARG A 612 1.51 11.81 15.62
N GLY A 613 2.48 12.03 16.50
CA GLY A 613 2.66 11.24 17.72
C GLY A 613 2.91 9.76 17.44
N MET A 614 3.73 9.44 16.45
CA MET A 614 4.08 8.06 16.08
C MET A 614 4.80 7.34 17.21
N GLN A 615 5.65 8.01 18.00
CA GLN A 615 6.22 7.41 19.20
C GLN A 615 5.10 6.98 20.15
N GLN A 616 4.22 7.90 20.50
CA GLN A 616 3.08 7.61 21.36
C GLN A 616 2.20 6.49 20.79
N ARG A 617 1.98 6.47 19.47
CA ARG A 617 1.23 5.43 18.77
C ARG A 617 1.82 4.04 19.00
N TYR A 618 3.10 3.83 18.68
CA TYR A 618 3.73 2.52 18.81
C TYR A 618 3.96 2.12 20.27
N LEU A 619 4.25 3.08 21.15
CA LEU A 619 4.35 2.81 22.58
C LEU A 619 3.00 2.41 23.19
N SER A 620 1.89 2.93 22.67
CA SER A 620 0.54 2.49 23.07
C SER A 620 0.31 1.02 22.74
N PHE A 621 0.86 0.53 21.63
CA PHE A 621 0.82 -0.91 21.30
C PHE A 621 1.73 -1.73 22.23
N ALA A 622 2.99 -1.30 22.39
CA ALA A 622 3.97 -1.98 23.24
C ALA A 622 3.51 -2.11 24.70
N LEU A 623 2.81 -1.10 25.22
CA LEU A 623 2.31 -1.10 26.60
C LEU A 623 0.94 -1.75 26.73
N PHE A 624 -0.04 -1.37 25.90
CA PHE A 624 -1.46 -1.59 26.21
C PHE A 624 -2.18 -2.59 25.30
N ASP A 625 -1.59 -3.04 24.19
CA ASP A 625 -2.20 -4.15 23.44
C ASP A 625 -2.31 -5.40 24.32
N ARG A 626 -3.14 -6.37 23.92
CA ARG A 626 -3.35 -7.62 24.69
C ARG A 626 -2.06 -8.38 25.03
N ASN A 627 -1.04 -8.25 24.19
CA ASN A 627 0.29 -8.83 24.39
C ASN A 627 1.35 -7.78 24.75
N GLY A 628 0.95 -6.53 24.97
CA GLY A 628 1.80 -5.48 25.50
C GLY A 628 2.12 -5.71 26.98
N MET A 629 3.14 -5.02 27.48
CA MET A 629 3.68 -5.23 28.84
C MET A 629 2.65 -5.07 29.96
N LEU A 630 1.67 -4.18 29.76
CA LEU A 630 0.66 -3.80 30.75
C LEU A 630 -0.76 -4.20 30.31
N GLY A 631 -0.92 -4.90 29.18
CA GLY A 631 -2.25 -5.23 28.63
C GLY A 631 -3.04 -6.25 29.46
N ARG A 632 -2.36 -7.05 30.28
CA ARG A 632 -2.98 -8.13 31.09
C ARG A 632 -3.03 -7.86 32.59
N SER A 633 -2.21 -6.94 33.10
CA SER A 633 -2.16 -6.58 34.51
C SER A 633 -1.55 -5.18 34.66
N LEU A 634 -2.03 -4.45 35.66
CA LEU A 634 -1.48 -3.17 36.11
C LEU A 634 -0.87 -3.25 37.52
N GLU A 635 -0.61 -4.46 38.02
CA GLU A 635 0.02 -4.68 39.33
C GLU A 635 1.41 -4.04 39.39
N GLY A 636 1.71 -3.33 40.48
CA GLY A 636 2.99 -2.65 40.67
C GLY A 636 3.22 -1.42 39.78
N VAL A 637 2.27 -1.05 38.91
CA VAL A 637 2.40 0.11 38.00
C VAL A 637 2.14 1.41 38.76
N ASN A 638 3.09 2.36 38.65
CA ASN A 638 2.93 3.71 39.18
C ASN A 638 1.73 4.43 38.54
N ARG A 639 0.67 4.64 39.32
CA ARG A 639 -0.60 5.23 38.87
C ARG A 639 -0.44 6.65 38.30
N PRO A 640 0.29 7.59 38.95
CA PRO A 640 0.52 8.92 38.36
C PRO A 640 1.14 8.89 36.96
N ALA A 641 2.18 8.07 36.74
CA ALA A 641 2.81 7.91 35.44
C ALA A 641 1.85 7.30 34.40
N LEU A 642 1.11 6.26 34.80
CA LEU A 642 0.07 5.65 33.97
C LEU A 642 -0.98 6.67 33.54
N TYR A 643 -1.50 7.48 34.46
CA TYR A 643 -2.54 8.45 34.14
C TYR A 643 -2.05 9.52 33.18
N LYS A 644 -0.81 9.98 33.34
CA LYS A 644 -0.18 10.93 32.41
C LYS A 644 -0.06 10.34 31.01
N ALA A 645 0.41 9.10 30.91
CA ALA A 645 0.54 8.37 29.65
C ALA A 645 -0.83 8.17 28.98
N VAL A 646 -1.83 7.68 29.70
CA VAL A 646 -3.19 7.45 29.18
C VAL A 646 -3.82 8.73 28.65
N ARG A 647 -3.75 9.84 29.40
CA ARG A 647 -4.29 11.14 28.94
C ARG A 647 -3.61 11.63 27.65
N ALA A 648 -2.31 11.36 27.50
CA ALA A 648 -1.59 11.71 26.29
C ALA A 648 -2.01 10.79 25.12
N GLY A 649 -2.02 9.46 25.34
CA GLY A 649 -2.39 8.46 24.33
C GLY A 649 -3.82 8.60 23.82
N LEU A 650 -4.78 8.98 24.67
CA LEU A 650 -6.17 9.23 24.25
C LEU A 650 -6.31 10.42 23.29
N LYS A 651 -5.27 11.25 23.16
CA LYS A 651 -5.22 12.37 22.20
C LYS A 651 -4.52 12.02 20.89
N ASN A 652 -3.96 10.81 20.75
CA ASN A 652 -3.23 10.39 19.55
C ASN A 652 -4.10 10.53 18.30
N GLU A 653 -3.53 10.81 17.13
CA GLU A 653 -4.32 10.99 15.92
C GLU A 653 -4.84 9.67 15.32
N ASP A 654 -4.28 8.53 15.74
CA ASP A 654 -4.61 7.18 15.26
C ASP A 654 -5.66 6.48 16.15
N GLY A 655 -6.79 6.10 15.54
CA GLY A 655 -7.87 5.41 16.24
C GLY A 655 -7.45 4.07 16.88
N ARG A 656 -6.55 3.33 16.22
CA ARG A 656 -6.05 2.05 16.73
C ARG A 656 -5.19 2.23 17.99
N ALA A 657 -4.30 3.22 18.02
CA ALA A 657 -3.51 3.55 19.21
C ALA A 657 -4.39 3.99 20.39
N ARG A 658 -5.45 4.78 20.15
CA ARG A 658 -6.43 5.04 21.20
C ARG A 658 -7.10 3.75 21.67
N GLY A 659 -7.47 2.88 20.74
CA GLY A 659 -8.12 1.60 21.02
C GLY A 659 -7.34 0.69 21.97
N SER A 660 -6.01 0.65 21.89
CA SER A 660 -5.19 -0.21 22.76
C SER A 660 -5.32 0.15 24.25
N ILE A 661 -5.60 1.41 24.55
CA ILE A 661 -5.77 1.93 25.93
C ILE A 661 -6.99 1.31 26.63
N GLY A 662 -7.96 0.75 25.90
CA GLY A 662 -9.10 0.06 26.49
C GLY A 662 -8.72 -1.11 27.42
N SER A 663 -7.51 -1.67 27.32
CA SER A 663 -7.01 -2.63 28.32
C SER A 663 -6.88 -2.02 29.71
N VAL A 664 -6.50 -0.74 29.82
CA VAL A 664 -6.33 -0.05 31.10
C VAL A 664 -7.65 0.03 31.87
N TYR A 665 -8.76 0.31 31.17
CA TYR A 665 -10.08 0.48 31.79
C TYR A 665 -10.54 -0.77 32.52
N ARG A 666 -10.18 -1.95 32.00
CA ARG A 666 -10.58 -3.26 32.55
C ARG A 666 -9.83 -3.64 33.83
N HIS A 667 -8.77 -2.93 34.18
CA HIS A 667 -7.87 -3.25 35.29
C HIS A 667 -7.84 -2.20 36.40
N LEU A 668 -8.66 -1.14 36.30
CA LEU A 668 -8.76 -0.09 37.32
C LEU A 668 -10.13 -0.14 38.01
N SER A 669 -10.14 0.03 39.32
CA SER A 669 -11.37 0.24 40.08
C SER A 669 -12.01 1.61 39.79
N LEU A 670 -13.26 1.82 40.25
CA LEU A 670 -13.95 3.10 40.13
C LEU A 670 -13.13 4.27 40.74
N GLU A 671 -12.55 4.09 41.93
CA GLU A 671 -11.74 5.15 42.56
C GLU A 671 -10.47 5.45 41.77
N GLU A 672 -9.84 4.43 41.20
CA GLU A 672 -8.62 4.59 40.40
C GLU A 672 -8.89 5.21 39.02
N ILE A 673 -10.04 4.93 38.39
CA ILE A 673 -10.36 5.43 37.05
C ILE A 673 -10.89 6.87 37.07
N LYS A 674 -11.45 7.34 38.20
CA LYS A 674 -11.99 8.71 38.37
C LYS A 674 -11.11 9.82 37.78
N PRO A 675 -9.79 9.87 38.01
CA PRO A 675 -8.92 10.91 37.45
C PRO A 675 -8.80 10.91 35.92
N LEU A 676 -9.20 9.82 35.26
CA LEU A 676 -9.16 9.67 33.80
C LEU A 676 -10.51 9.94 33.14
N LEU A 677 -11.62 9.86 33.88
CA LEU A 677 -12.98 9.97 33.33
C LEU A 677 -13.19 11.19 32.40
N PRO A 678 -12.69 12.42 32.70
CA PRO A 678 -12.85 13.54 31.77
C PRO A 678 -12.17 13.32 30.42
N ALA A 679 -10.96 12.73 30.40
CA ALA A 679 -10.24 12.43 29.17
C ALA A 679 -10.87 11.26 28.39
N ILE A 680 -11.44 10.29 29.11
CA ILE A 680 -12.18 9.18 28.52
C ILE A 680 -13.46 9.70 27.86
N HIS A 681 -14.23 10.54 28.56
CA HIS A 681 -15.43 11.17 28.01
C HIS A 681 -15.10 11.98 26.75
N GLU A 682 -14.04 12.78 26.78
CA GLU A 682 -13.58 13.51 25.58
C GLU A 682 -13.24 12.57 24.41
N ALA A 683 -12.57 11.44 24.66
CA ALA A 683 -12.22 10.46 23.62
C ALA A 683 -13.44 9.72 23.05
N ILE A 684 -14.51 9.55 23.83
CA ILE A 684 -15.81 9.04 23.36
C ILE A 684 -16.48 10.05 22.42
N GLU A 685 -16.46 11.33 22.78
CA GLU A 685 -17.12 12.37 22.00
C GLU A 685 -16.36 12.75 20.73
N LYS A 686 -15.03 12.81 20.81
CA LYS A 686 -14.15 13.28 19.74
C LYS A 686 -13.39 12.10 19.11
N PRO A 687 -13.85 11.57 17.97
CA PRO A 687 -13.14 10.49 17.28
C PRO A 687 -11.72 10.93 16.87
N ALA A 688 -10.83 9.97 16.71
CA ALA A 688 -9.51 10.22 16.16
C ALA A 688 -9.64 10.79 14.73
N PRO A 689 -8.81 11.78 14.35
CA PRO A 689 -8.89 12.40 13.04
C PRO A 689 -8.37 11.47 11.92
N SER A 690 -7.51 10.49 12.24
CA SER A 690 -7.11 9.46 11.29
C SER A 690 -8.00 8.20 11.42
N GLY A 691 -8.59 7.82 10.28
CA GLY A 691 -9.28 6.54 10.09
C GLY A 691 -10.69 6.47 10.65
N GLU A 692 -11.69 6.26 9.78
CA GLU A 692 -13.05 5.91 10.20
C GLU A 692 -13.13 4.47 10.75
N MET A 693 -12.32 3.56 10.21
CA MET A 693 -12.34 2.12 10.52
C MET A 693 -12.01 1.80 11.99
N PHE A 694 -11.02 2.47 12.58
CA PHE A 694 -10.57 2.19 13.96
C PHE A 694 -11.07 3.23 14.96
N ALA A 695 -12.04 4.05 14.57
CA ALA A 695 -12.55 5.12 15.42
C ALA A 695 -13.48 4.62 16.53
N ASP A 696 -13.95 3.37 16.47
CA ASP A 696 -14.97 2.83 17.36
C ASP A 696 -14.40 2.24 18.66
N GLY A 697 -13.27 1.52 18.60
CA GLY A 697 -12.76 0.70 19.70
C GLY A 697 -12.72 1.43 21.05
N ILE A 698 -11.97 2.53 21.14
CA ILE A 698 -11.84 3.28 22.41
C ILE A 698 -13.16 3.92 22.87
N ARG A 699 -14.04 4.26 21.92
CA ARG A 699 -15.31 4.91 22.20
C ARG A 699 -16.27 3.92 22.84
N VAL A 700 -16.40 2.73 22.27
CA VAL A 700 -17.25 1.66 22.82
C VAL A 700 -16.72 1.20 24.18
N GLU A 701 -15.41 1.01 24.33
CA GLU A 701 -14.80 0.68 25.63
C GLU A 701 -15.04 1.77 26.68
N GLY A 702 -14.93 3.04 26.29
CA GLY A 702 -15.25 4.16 27.16
C GLY A 702 -16.72 4.18 27.58
N LEU A 703 -17.65 3.97 26.65
CA LEU A 703 -19.10 3.91 26.96
C LEU A 703 -19.43 2.75 27.90
N ARG A 704 -18.81 1.59 27.69
CA ARG A 704 -18.94 0.43 28.59
C ARG A 704 -18.46 0.75 30.00
N LEU A 705 -17.31 1.42 30.12
CA LEU A 705 -16.77 1.87 31.40
C LEU A 705 -17.70 2.87 32.09
N LEU A 706 -18.21 3.87 31.37
CA LEU A 706 -19.13 4.87 31.95
C LEU A 706 -20.41 4.20 32.47
N ALA A 707 -20.96 3.25 31.71
CA ALA A 707 -22.17 2.53 32.08
C ALA A 707 -21.98 1.59 33.28
N GLN A 708 -20.86 0.85 33.33
CA GLN A 708 -20.51 -0.01 34.47
C GLN A 708 -20.40 0.75 35.80
N ASN A 709 -20.08 2.04 35.73
CA ASN A 709 -19.93 2.91 36.89
C ASN A 709 -21.09 3.92 37.02
N HIS A 710 -22.15 3.76 36.24
CA HIS A 710 -23.35 4.61 36.23
C HIS A 710 -23.03 6.11 36.12
N ILE A 711 -22.04 6.47 35.29
CA ILE A 711 -21.71 7.87 35.02
C ILE A 711 -22.79 8.48 34.13
N GLU A 712 -23.50 9.50 34.61
CA GLU A 712 -24.71 10.07 33.98
C GLU A 712 -24.49 10.51 32.52
N GLU A 713 -23.35 11.15 32.24
CA GLU A 713 -23.00 11.66 30.91
C GLU A 713 -22.89 10.54 29.86
N GLY A 714 -22.63 9.31 30.28
CA GLY A 714 -22.54 8.15 29.39
C GLY A 714 -23.86 7.83 28.66
N MET A 715 -25.02 8.15 29.23
CA MET A 715 -26.32 7.95 28.56
C MET A 715 -26.44 8.83 27.31
N ASN A 716 -26.12 10.12 27.43
CA ASN A 716 -26.17 11.05 26.31
C ASN A 716 -25.12 10.70 25.25
N ALA A 717 -23.92 10.29 25.69
CA ALA A 717 -22.86 9.84 24.78
C ALA A 717 -23.24 8.57 24.01
N LEU A 718 -23.91 7.60 24.64
CA LEU A 718 -24.45 6.38 23.99
C LEU A 718 -25.46 6.72 22.89
N VAL A 719 -26.42 7.59 23.19
CA VAL A 719 -27.47 8.00 22.25
C VAL A 719 -26.84 8.71 21.04
N LYS A 720 -25.97 9.69 21.31
CA LYS A 720 -25.24 10.41 20.26
C LYS A 720 -24.40 9.47 19.40
N TYR A 721 -23.63 8.59 20.02
CA TYR A 721 -22.78 7.66 19.27
C TYR A 721 -23.61 6.63 18.49
N THR A 722 -24.74 6.16 19.03
CA THR A 722 -25.65 5.27 18.29
C THR A 722 -26.11 5.94 16.99
N ARG A 723 -26.39 7.24 17.00
CA ARG A 723 -26.79 7.99 15.80
C ARG A 723 -25.64 8.26 14.83
N ASP A 724 -24.47 8.61 15.35
CA ASP A 724 -23.33 9.17 14.59
C ASP A 724 -22.19 8.16 14.33
N GLN A 725 -22.37 6.89 14.73
CA GLN A 725 -21.41 5.82 14.47
C GLN A 725 -21.13 5.67 12.97
N ASN A 726 -19.94 5.19 12.64
CA ASN A 726 -19.65 4.80 11.27
C ASN A 726 -20.60 3.65 10.84
N PRO A 727 -20.94 3.54 9.55
CA PRO A 727 -21.86 2.51 9.07
C PRO A 727 -21.25 1.10 9.13
N TRP A 728 -19.92 0.98 9.15
CA TRP A 728 -19.20 -0.28 9.18
C TRP A 728 -19.56 -1.11 10.41
N GLU A 729 -20.17 -2.27 10.16
CA GLU A 729 -20.68 -3.19 11.18
C GLU A 729 -21.65 -2.52 12.18
N SER A 730 -22.27 -1.40 11.81
CA SER A 730 -23.19 -0.66 12.70
C SER A 730 -24.42 -1.49 13.07
N GLN A 731 -24.81 -2.47 12.25
CA GLN A 731 -25.87 -3.43 12.55
C GLN A 731 -25.49 -4.41 13.67
N ILE A 732 -24.19 -4.66 13.87
CA ILE A 732 -23.66 -5.49 14.96
C ILE A 732 -23.42 -4.62 16.20
N ARG A 733 -22.86 -3.42 15.99
CA ARG A 733 -22.53 -2.46 17.05
C ARG A 733 -23.76 -1.85 17.71
N THR A 734 -24.83 -1.55 16.96
CA THR A 734 -26.05 -0.94 17.53
C THR A 734 -26.66 -1.80 18.65
N PRO A 735 -26.90 -3.11 18.46
CA PRO A 735 -27.31 -3.99 19.56
C PRO A 735 -26.38 -4.01 20.76
N GLU A 736 -25.06 -3.88 20.56
CA GLU A 736 -24.09 -3.79 21.65
C GLU A 736 -24.28 -2.50 22.46
N LEU A 737 -24.37 -1.34 21.79
CA LEU A 737 -24.60 -0.05 22.44
C LEU A 737 -25.92 -0.04 23.23
N MET A 738 -26.96 -0.65 22.66
CA MET A 738 -28.26 -0.77 23.32
C MET A 738 -28.18 -1.60 24.61
N LYS A 739 -27.44 -2.72 24.60
CA LYS A 739 -27.21 -3.51 25.82
C LYS A 739 -26.47 -2.72 26.90
N ILE A 740 -25.54 -1.86 26.52
CA ILE A 740 -24.83 -0.97 27.45
C ILE A 740 -25.81 0.07 28.03
N LEU A 741 -26.70 0.65 27.21
CA LEU A 741 -27.65 1.67 27.67
C LEU A 741 -28.67 1.13 28.68
N ILE A 742 -29.11 -0.12 28.55
CA ILE A 742 -30.06 -0.75 29.46
C ILE A 742 -29.54 -0.79 30.91
N THR A 743 -28.22 -0.82 31.13
CA THR A 743 -27.65 -0.92 32.48
C THR A 743 -27.87 0.35 33.33
N TYR A 744 -28.31 1.46 32.73
CA TYR A 744 -28.69 2.67 33.46
C TYR A 744 -30.10 2.59 34.08
N GLY A 745 -30.85 1.51 33.82
CA GLY A 745 -32.16 1.26 34.42
C GLY A 745 -33.17 2.37 34.11
N THR A 746 -33.91 2.80 35.13
CA THR A 746 -34.95 3.83 35.08
C THR A 746 -34.42 5.19 34.62
N HIS A 747 -33.14 5.51 34.84
CA HIS A 747 -32.54 6.76 34.37
C HIS A 747 -32.50 6.87 32.84
N ALA A 748 -32.38 5.74 32.14
CA ALA A 748 -32.39 5.72 30.68
C ALA A 748 -33.75 6.13 30.07
N LYS A 749 -34.82 6.23 30.89
CA LYS A 749 -36.12 6.76 30.43
C LYS A 749 -36.00 8.19 29.92
N ALA A 750 -35.05 8.96 30.45
CA ALA A 750 -34.78 10.33 30.02
C ALA A 750 -34.39 10.45 28.53
N VAL A 751 -33.84 9.39 27.93
CA VAL A 751 -33.36 9.41 26.54
C VAL A 751 -34.27 8.69 25.53
N ILE A 752 -35.41 8.15 25.97
CA ILE A 752 -36.40 7.50 25.09
C ILE A 752 -36.84 8.39 23.91
N PRO A 753 -37.09 9.71 24.07
CA PRO A 753 -37.48 10.55 22.94
C PRO A 753 -36.44 10.56 21.81
N GLU A 754 -35.15 10.58 22.15
CA GLU A 754 -34.07 10.56 21.16
C GLU A 754 -33.88 9.16 20.55
N LEU A 755 -33.98 8.09 21.35
CA LEU A 755 -33.96 6.72 20.83
C LEU A 755 -35.10 6.49 19.83
N THR A 756 -36.28 7.05 20.08
CA THR A 756 -37.43 6.96 19.17
C THR A 756 -37.13 7.61 17.83
N LYS A 757 -36.48 8.79 17.84
CA LYS A 757 -36.02 9.45 16.61
C LYS A 757 -34.97 8.62 15.87
N ILE A 758 -34.02 8.02 16.60
CA ILE A 758 -32.99 7.15 16.01
C ILE A 758 -33.61 5.90 15.37
N ALA A 759 -34.57 5.25 16.03
CA ALA A 759 -35.26 4.09 15.48
C ALA A 759 -36.00 4.44 14.19
N ASN A 760 -36.74 5.57 14.18
CA ASN A 760 -37.41 6.07 12.97
C ASN A 760 -36.40 6.31 11.83
N TYR A 761 -35.26 6.93 12.14
CA TYR A 761 -34.21 7.19 11.16
C TYR A 761 -33.64 5.89 10.59
N PHE A 762 -33.28 4.91 11.43
CA PHE A 762 -32.76 3.63 10.95
C PHE A 762 -33.77 2.85 10.13
N GLU A 763 -35.08 2.98 10.40
CA GLU A 763 -36.12 2.29 9.64
C GLU A 763 -36.37 2.91 8.26
N LYS A 764 -36.03 4.21 8.05
CA LYS A 764 -36.55 4.98 6.91
C LYS A 764 -35.52 5.84 6.16
N ASP A 765 -34.53 6.37 6.84
CA ASP A 765 -33.80 7.57 6.39
C ASP A 765 -32.27 7.39 6.30
N GLU A 766 -31.73 6.23 6.69
CA GLU A 766 -30.29 5.94 6.58
C GLU A 766 -29.85 5.71 5.13
N LYS A 767 -29.12 6.67 4.58
CA LYS A 767 -28.64 6.62 3.19
C LYS A 767 -27.55 5.57 3.01
N ASP A 768 -27.51 4.97 1.82
CA ASP A 768 -26.46 4.05 1.38
C ASP A 768 -26.22 2.83 2.31
N PHE A 769 -27.27 2.40 3.03
CA PHE A 769 -27.23 1.24 3.92
C PHE A 769 -28.27 0.18 3.51
N PRO A 770 -27.98 -1.13 3.61
CA PRO A 770 -28.93 -2.16 3.20
C PRO A 770 -30.25 -2.13 4.01
N PRO A 771 -31.43 -2.14 3.35
CA PRO A 771 -32.74 -2.02 4.03
C PRO A 771 -33.03 -3.08 5.10
N ASP A 772 -32.54 -4.31 4.94
CA ASP A 772 -32.70 -5.36 5.95
C ASP A 772 -31.88 -5.06 7.21
N LEU A 773 -30.67 -4.53 7.04
CA LEU A 773 -29.79 -4.17 8.16
C LEU A 773 -30.28 -2.90 8.86
N MET A 774 -30.85 -1.95 8.10
CA MET A 774 -31.60 -0.80 8.60
C MET A 774 -32.73 -1.23 9.55
N ARG A 775 -33.59 -2.16 9.11
CA ARG A 775 -34.67 -2.73 9.93
C ARG A 775 -34.15 -3.44 11.17
N MET A 776 -33.04 -4.19 11.06
CA MET A 776 -32.39 -4.85 12.19
C MET A 776 -31.97 -3.83 13.27
N LYS A 777 -31.34 -2.73 12.87
CA LYS A 777 -30.95 -1.64 13.79
C LYS A 777 -32.16 -0.99 14.43
N GLY A 778 -33.15 -0.60 13.63
CA GLY A 778 -34.40 -0.01 14.11
C GLY A 778 -35.09 -0.89 15.15
N LYS A 779 -35.28 -2.17 14.82
CA LYS A 779 -35.84 -3.17 15.74
C LYS A 779 -35.07 -3.25 17.05
N SER A 780 -33.74 -3.32 17.00
CA SER A 780 -32.90 -3.36 18.21
C SER A 780 -33.12 -2.14 19.11
N VAL A 781 -33.27 -0.95 18.54
CA VAL A 781 -33.55 0.27 19.32
C VAL A 781 -34.97 0.24 19.90
N ARG A 782 -35.98 -0.24 19.15
CA ARG A 782 -37.37 -0.38 19.66
C ARG A 782 -37.46 -1.36 20.84
N GLU A 783 -36.83 -2.51 20.72
CA GLU A 783 -36.78 -3.51 21.79
C GLU A 783 -36.10 -2.94 23.04
N THR A 784 -35.10 -2.08 22.85
CA THR A 784 -34.40 -1.39 23.94
C THR A 784 -35.28 -0.35 24.63
N ILE A 785 -36.07 0.42 23.88
CA ILE A 785 -37.04 1.36 24.45
C ILE A 785 -38.04 0.61 25.34
N ALA A 786 -38.62 -0.49 24.86
CA ALA A 786 -39.55 -1.30 25.63
C ALA A 786 -38.91 -1.86 26.92
N ALA A 787 -37.65 -2.32 26.83
CA ALA A 787 -36.90 -2.79 28.00
C ALA A 787 -36.70 -1.67 29.03
N ILE A 788 -36.29 -0.47 28.60
CA ILE A 788 -36.11 0.70 29.48
C ILE A 788 -37.43 1.13 30.12
N GLU A 789 -38.53 1.17 29.37
CA GLU A 789 -39.87 1.52 29.89
C GLU A 789 -40.29 0.57 31.01
N SER A 790 -40.07 -0.73 30.81
CA SER A 790 -40.36 -1.78 31.78
C SER A 790 -39.38 -1.84 32.96
N SER A 791 -38.24 -1.16 32.88
CA SER A 791 -37.22 -1.23 33.92
C SER A 791 -37.68 -0.57 35.21
N THR A 792 -37.47 -1.29 36.32
CA THR A 792 -37.67 -0.82 37.70
C THR A 792 -36.35 -0.63 38.44
N ASP A 793 -35.23 -1.00 37.82
CA ASP A 793 -33.90 -0.85 38.42
C ASP A 793 -33.48 0.64 38.41
N SER A 794 -32.90 1.13 39.49
CA SER A 794 -32.58 2.56 39.67
C SER A 794 -31.21 2.71 40.34
N PRO A 795 -30.11 2.35 39.65
CA PRO A 795 -28.78 2.44 40.21
C PRO A 795 -28.44 3.89 40.58
N GLU A 796 -27.53 4.08 41.55
CA GLU A 796 -27.04 5.42 41.90
C GLU A 796 -26.21 6.01 40.75
N LEU A 797 -26.57 7.21 40.30
CA LEU A 797 -25.80 7.91 39.27
C LEU A 797 -24.63 8.67 39.87
N VAL A 798 -23.50 8.62 39.17
CA VAL A 798 -22.33 9.44 39.45
C VAL A 798 -22.20 10.51 38.36
N ARG A 799 -21.87 11.74 38.74
CA ARG A 799 -21.63 12.84 37.79
C ARG A 799 -20.15 13.07 37.59
N LEU A 800 -19.74 13.42 36.37
CA LEU A 800 -18.42 14.01 36.16
C LEU A 800 -18.40 15.36 36.87
N LYS A 801 -17.52 15.56 37.84
CA LYS A 801 -17.38 16.89 38.48
C LYS A 801 -17.02 17.91 37.40
N GLU A 802 -17.82 18.98 37.30
CA GLU A 802 -17.43 20.16 36.52
C GLU A 802 -16.06 20.65 37.02
N ASN A 803 -15.07 20.62 36.13
CA ASN A 803 -13.81 21.31 36.38
C ASN A 803 -14.12 22.81 36.45
N LYS A 804 -14.28 23.35 37.67
CA LYS A 804 -14.06 24.77 37.89
C LYS A 804 -12.61 25.05 37.52
N SER A 805 -12.40 25.71 36.37
CA SER A 805 -11.08 26.22 35.97
C SER A 805 -10.47 26.98 37.16
N PRO A 806 -9.19 26.73 37.53
CA PRO A 806 -8.50 27.64 38.42
C PRO A 806 -8.48 29.02 37.74
N LYS A 807 -8.91 30.04 38.47
CA LYS A 807 -8.84 31.44 38.04
C LYS A 807 -7.42 31.86 37.73
#